data_AF-A0A8H8PBK3-F1
#
_entry.id   AF-A0A8H8PBK3-F1
#
_cell.length_a   1.000
_cell.length_b   1.000
_cell.length_c   1.000
_cell.angle_alpha   90.00
_cell.angle_beta   90.00
_cell.angle_gamma   90.00
#
_symmetry.space_group_name_H-M   'P 1'
#
loop_
_entity.id
_entity.type
_entity.pdbx_description
1 polymer ?
#
loop_
_entity_poly.entity_id
_entity_poly.type
_entity_poly.pdbx_seq_one_letter_code
_entity_poly.pdbx_strand_id
1 'polypeptide(L)'
;MTSTSEASHSRSLIVQIATYNTNLQGSQGTPQDLVDWLAPTLSASHFREPPDIVAVGFQELLPLHLGLTGLSKGVVASRDELLRSQIEKHNSSSGEHVAYTLVAKAVNVGVALLIYARDHGVGQRICDVQTAWTGFGPAWVGNKGAVGIRFRISSEFGAGGGEIMTFVCAHLTAHAHNMKSRLRDWEHMVKTLLFANTSRESTIADSSIYATSHLFVLGDTNSRLDVPMSDNGPLTHDEVVAQISTPEGRERAKNWDQLRREISLGNTFHGLREGEFWEFPPSYKYAIGEVNTFSQKRLPAWTDRILYTTYLDSPATPEASYIIPMLYTTVPSYTTSDHKPVVALLRVPSAAASSLTPMLHHYGNLPFQPAYYPALIKKYVGKLLGWVLGWFWCALWFIGAGHAGVGLGNFIVGAGAAAWWKPPNIKLDCVKAWTSSGSSYFIFNNEALKAATQRNKTVVCATSASLLSTLAGYPLDSLKSRLQASRTPISVPRLAQLVWREEGLAGFFRGIWIPLMTISAVRAASFTIYTNSKNYLHDVQGLSRSKWSHVALSGATAGAVSGSLISFCGAPFELVKIRRQLEYSIAAEKGIAVDKPPGNIDAIKDIFRQHGTLGLYKGFKLHFVRDTAGTALYFMEYDAMRLLLGRLPNGHQGSTPTWFPLHHSMIPFFCGSIAGVTSWAIIYPLDVVKTKIQQRALAGIPARGVFETFKRMLRGSDPNSPKPLLVGLTRLYQGLGVSAFRSILTHGMLWTFFDWVGNFIDDL
;
A
#
# COMPACT_ATOMS: atom_id res chain seq x y z
N MET A 1 4.04 -65.06 -17.13
CA MET A 1 2.57 -65.01 -17.27
C MET A 1 1.96 -65.44 -15.95
N THR A 2 1.54 -64.48 -15.13
CA THR A 2 0.65 -64.68 -13.97
C THR A 2 -0.17 -63.40 -13.85
N SER A 3 -1.34 -63.44 -14.49
CA SER A 3 -2.38 -62.43 -14.41
C SER A 3 -2.90 -62.38 -12.97
N THR A 4 -2.64 -61.28 -12.27
CA THR A 4 -3.40 -60.90 -11.08
C THR A 4 -4.35 -59.78 -11.48
N SER A 5 -5.59 -59.94 -11.05
CA SER A 5 -6.79 -59.20 -11.43
C SER A 5 -6.65 -57.69 -11.36
N GLU A 6 -7.07 -57.02 -12.43
CA GLU A 6 -7.41 -55.60 -12.49
C GLU A 6 -8.53 -55.30 -11.49
N ALA A 7 -8.16 -55.05 -10.23
CA ALA A 7 -9.02 -54.38 -9.27
C ALA A 7 -9.07 -52.89 -9.66
N SER A 8 -10.26 -52.42 -10.06
CA SER A 8 -10.64 -51.05 -10.40
C SER A 8 -9.72 -49.98 -9.77
N HIS A 9 -8.71 -49.52 -10.52
CA HIS A 9 -7.82 -48.46 -10.08
C HIS A 9 -8.57 -47.12 -10.08
N SER A 10 -8.82 -46.58 -8.88
CA SER A 10 -9.11 -45.16 -8.67
C SER A 10 -8.08 -44.31 -9.44
N ARG A 11 -8.53 -43.42 -10.32
CA ARG A 11 -7.63 -42.58 -11.14
C ARG A 11 -6.75 -41.72 -10.22
N SER A 12 -5.43 -41.88 -10.31
CA SER A 12 -4.45 -41.04 -9.61
C SER A 12 -4.55 -39.58 -10.07
N LEU A 13 -4.38 -38.64 -9.16
CA LEU A 13 -4.43 -37.20 -9.47
C LEU A 13 -3.08 -36.70 -9.99
N ILE A 14 -3.10 -35.81 -10.98
CA ILE A 14 -1.92 -35.12 -11.48
C ILE A 14 -1.88 -33.70 -10.90
N VAL A 15 -0.85 -33.40 -10.12
CA VAL A 15 -0.67 -32.10 -9.46
C VAL A 15 0.59 -31.43 -9.97
N GLN A 16 0.45 -30.26 -10.59
CA GLN A 16 1.56 -29.41 -10.99
C GLN A 16 1.82 -28.36 -9.91
N ILE A 17 3.06 -28.27 -9.45
CA ILE A 17 3.49 -27.29 -8.44
C ILE A 17 4.63 -26.47 -9.02
N ALA A 18 4.52 -25.15 -8.90
CA ALA A 18 5.47 -24.19 -9.44
C ALA A 18 5.83 -23.16 -8.37
N THR A 19 7.10 -22.80 -8.25
CA THR A 19 7.57 -21.74 -7.33
C THR A 19 8.57 -20.81 -7.99
N TYR A 20 8.48 -19.51 -7.68
CA TYR A 20 9.39 -18.51 -8.20
C TYR A 20 9.61 -17.32 -7.25
N ASN A 21 10.85 -17.09 -6.85
CA ASN A 21 11.27 -15.85 -6.20
C ASN A 21 11.56 -14.76 -7.24
N THR A 22 10.80 -13.66 -7.21
CA THR A 22 10.89 -12.58 -8.21
C THR A 22 11.87 -11.46 -7.84
N ASN A 23 12.57 -11.56 -6.71
CA ASN A 23 13.55 -10.56 -6.22
C ASN A 23 13.00 -9.11 -6.27
N LEU A 24 11.79 -8.90 -5.74
CA LEU A 24 11.10 -7.60 -5.70
C LEU A 24 10.73 -7.00 -7.07
N GLN A 25 10.94 -7.73 -8.17
CA GLN A 25 10.67 -7.26 -9.52
C GLN A 25 9.27 -7.61 -10.04
N GLY A 26 8.39 -8.22 -9.23
CA GLY A 26 7.07 -8.64 -9.71
C GLY A 26 6.16 -7.52 -10.22
N SER A 27 6.49 -6.24 -9.97
CA SER A 27 5.82 -5.07 -10.57
C SER A 27 6.32 -4.67 -11.97
N GLN A 28 7.50 -5.13 -12.41
CA GLN A 28 8.07 -4.82 -13.73
C GLN A 28 7.60 -5.78 -14.84
N GLY A 29 6.63 -6.65 -14.54
CA GLY A 29 6.18 -7.69 -15.46
C GLY A 29 6.97 -8.98 -15.27
N THR A 30 6.30 -10.13 -15.40
CA THR A 30 7.02 -11.37 -15.73
C THR A 30 7.39 -11.28 -17.22
N PRO A 31 8.40 -12.02 -17.70
CA PRO A 31 8.57 -12.21 -19.13
C PRO A 31 7.22 -12.56 -19.80
N GLN A 32 7.02 -12.07 -21.02
CA GLN A 32 5.75 -12.14 -21.77
C GLN A 32 5.23 -13.55 -22.04
N ASP A 33 6.04 -14.59 -21.80
CA ASP A 33 5.67 -16.00 -21.99
C ASP A 33 5.89 -16.80 -20.70
N LEU A 34 4.80 -17.33 -20.13
CA LEU A 34 4.83 -18.22 -18.96
C LEU A 34 4.88 -19.71 -19.35
N VAL A 35 5.15 -19.98 -20.63
CA VAL A 35 4.90 -21.27 -21.31
C VAL A 35 5.79 -22.37 -20.79
N ASP A 36 7.10 -22.13 -20.77
CA ASP A 36 8.09 -23.12 -20.30
C ASP A 36 7.87 -23.52 -18.83
N TRP A 37 7.22 -22.64 -18.05
CA TRP A 37 6.99 -22.83 -16.62
C TRP A 37 5.61 -23.41 -16.28
N LEU A 38 4.57 -23.07 -17.04
CA LEU A 38 3.19 -23.49 -16.78
C LEU A 38 2.72 -24.62 -17.69
N ALA A 39 3.45 -24.94 -18.77
CA ALA A 39 3.17 -26.05 -19.67
C ALA A 39 4.40 -26.97 -19.89
N PRO A 40 4.94 -27.62 -18.85
CA PRO A 40 6.09 -28.51 -18.99
C PRO A 40 5.82 -29.74 -19.88
N THR A 41 4.54 -30.05 -20.11
CA THR A 41 4.03 -31.13 -20.98
C THR A 41 4.49 -31.00 -22.44
N LEU A 42 4.90 -29.81 -22.92
CA LEU A 42 5.46 -29.64 -24.26
C LEU A 42 6.93 -30.08 -24.37
N SER A 43 7.70 -30.04 -23.26
CA SER A 43 9.12 -30.43 -23.24
C SER A 43 9.31 -31.91 -22.83
N ALA A 44 8.38 -32.46 -22.05
CA ALA A 44 8.35 -33.89 -21.75
C ALA A 44 7.62 -34.63 -22.87
N SER A 45 8.36 -35.10 -23.88
CA SER A 45 7.89 -35.86 -25.07
C SER A 45 6.93 -37.04 -24.78
N HIS A 46 6.84 -37.49 -23.53
CA HIS A 46 6.09 -38.67 -23.10
C HIS A 46 4.74 -38.39 -22.41
N PHE A 47 4.37 -37.14 -22.11
CA PHE A 47 3.16 -36.86 -21.33
C PHE A 47 2.27 -35.77 -21.94
N ARG A 48 1.05 -36.14 -22.34
CA ARG A 48 0.06 -35.26 -22.99
C ARG A 48 -1.17 -34.93 -22.15
N GLU A 49 -1.32 -35.52 -20.95
CA GLU A 49 -2.49 -35.24 -20.11
C GLU A 49 -2.32 -33.93 -19.33
N PRO A 50 -3.34 -33.04 -19.31
CA PRO A 50 -3.31 -31.80 -18.54
C PRO A 50 -3.46 -32.09 -17.04
N PRO A 51 -2.80 -31.32 -16.16
CA PRO A 51 -2.87 -31.52 -14.70
C PRO A 51 -4.29 -31.30 -14.16
N ASP A 52 -4.64 -32.01 -13.08
CA ASP A 52 -5.92 -31.80 -12.39
C ASP A 52 -5.87 -30.55 -11.51
N ILE A 53 -4.73 -30.29 -10.88
CA ILE A 53 -4.49 -29.16 -9.97
C ILE A 53 -3.18 -28.47 -10.35
N VAL A 54 -3.19 -27.14 -10.40
CA VAL A 54 -2.00 -26.31 -10.61
C VAL A 54 -1.83 -25.36 -9.43
N ALA A 55 -0.72 -25.49 -8.69
CA ALA A 55 -0.37 -24.63 -7.58
C ALA A 55 0.85 -23.77 -7.93
N VAL A 56 0.71 -22.44 -7.86
CA VAL A 56 1.78 -21.48 -8.20
C VAL A 56 2.10 -20.59 -7.00
N GLY A 57 3.33 -20.72 -6.49
CA GLY A 57 3.88 -19.93 -5.39
C GLY A 57 4.82 -18.83 -5.87
N PHE A 58 4.72 -17.65 -5.27
CA PHE A 58 5.64 -16.54 -5.50
C PHE A 58 6.27 -16.05 -4.21
N GLN A 59 7.54 -15.67 -4.26
CA GLN A 59 8.26 -14.99 -3.18
C GLN A 59 8.82 -13.66 -3.67
N GLU A 60 8.94 -12.70 -2.75
CA GLU A 60 9.35 -11.31 -3.04
C GLU A 60 8.57 -10.68 -4.20
N LEU A 61 7.27 -11.00 -4.35
CA LEU A 61 6.45 -10.57 -5.49
C LEU A 61 6.33 -9.05 -5.64
N LEU A 62 6.41 -8.32 -4.53
CA LEU A 62 6.20 -6.88 -4.49
C LEU A 62 7.34 -6.18 -3.77
N PRO A 63 7.67 -4.94 -4.17
CA PRO A 63 8.48 -4.05 -3.36
C PRO A 63 7.95 -4.02 -1.92
N LEU A 64 8.86 -4.10 -0.94
CA LEU A 64 8.52 -4.33 0.46
C LEU A 64 7.45 -3.36 1.00
N HIS A 65 7.52 -2.08 0.61
CA HIS A 65 6.57 -1.06 1.02
C HIS A 65 5.14 -1.31 0.51
N LEU A 66 4.96 -1.78 -0.73
CA LEU A 66 3.64 -2.14 -1.28
C LEU A 66 3.09 -3.41 -0.63
N GLY A 67 3.96 -4.39 -0.38
CA GLY A 67 3.61 -5.61 0.35
C GLY A 67 3.15 -5.32 1.78
N LEU A 68 3.92 -4.49 2.51
CA LEU A 68 3.64 -4.13 3.90
C LEU A 68 2.41 -3.23 4.07
N THR A 69 2.10 -2.37 3.10
CA THR A 69 0.89 -1.53 3.13
C THR A 69 -0.39 -2.28 2.73
N GLY A 70 -0.28 -3.51 2.24
CA GLY A 70 -1.42 -4.30 1.76
C GLY A 70 -1.99 -3.82 0.42
N LEU A 71 -1.24 -3.00 -0.32
CA LEU A 71 -1.61 -2.53 -1.66
C LEU A 71 -1.32 -3.56 -2.77
N SER A 72 -1.35 -4.85 -2.41
CA SER A 72 -1.00 -5.98 -3.29
C SER A 72 -2.12 -6.43 -4.23
N LYS A 73 -3.38 -6.03 -3.97
CA LYS A 73 -4.57 -6.54 -4.67
C LYS A 73 -4.52 -6.40 -6.19
N GLY A 74 -4.07 -5.25 -6.69
CA GLY A 74 -4.01 -4.97 -8.13
C GLY A 74 -3.00 -5.85 -8.87
N VAL A 75 -1.81 -6.04 -8.30
CA VAL A 75 -0.78 -6.90 -8.89
C VAL A 75 -1.22 -8.36 -8.86
N VAL A 76 -1.79 -8.83 -7.75
CA VAL A 76 -2.28 -10.21 -7.63
C VAL A 76 -3.41 -10.50 -8.62
N ALA A 77 -4.32 -9.55 -8.86
CA ALA A 77 -5.38 -9.71 -9.86
C ALA A 77 -4.83 -9.83 -11.29
N SER A 78 -3.88 -8.96 -11.66
CA SER A 78 -3.21 -9.04 -12.96
C SER A 78 -2.42 -10.35 -13.13
N ARG A 79 -1.82 -10.88 -12.05
CA ARG A 79 -1.11 -12.16 -12.07
C ARG A 79 -2.05 -13.34 -12.26
N ASP A 80 -3.19 -13.32 -11.57
CA ASP A 80 -4.20 -14.36 -11.69
C ASP A 80 -4.74 -14.46 -13.13
N GLU A 81 -5.05 -13.31 -13.75
CA GLU A 81 -5.50 -13.25 -15.14
C GLU A 81 -4.44 -13.77 -16.12
N LEU A 82 -3.17 -13.40 -15.91
CA LEU A 82 -2.07 -13.89 -16.74
C LEU A 82 -1.83 -15.39 -16.57
N LEU A 83 -1.84 -15.92 -15.34
CA LEU A 83 -1.64 -17.35 -15.10
C LEU A 83 -2.77 -18.18 -15.73
N ARG A 84 -4.02 -17.80 -15.50
CA ARG A 84 -5.19 -18.52 -16.02
C ARG A 84 -5.17 -18.55 -17.55
N SER A 85 -5.00 -17.40 -18.19
CA SER A 85 -4.96 -17.31 -19.66
C SER A 85 -3.84 -18.15 -20.27
N GLN A 86 -2.69 -18.26 -19.61
CA GLN A 86 -1.57 -19.05 -20.09
C GLN A 86 -1.77 -20.55 -19.88
N ILE A 87 -2.29 -20.98 -18.72
CA ILE A 87 -2.58 -22.38 -18.45
C ILE A 87 -3.62 -22.93 -19.43
N GLU A 88 -4.70 -22.17 -19.68
CA GLU A 88 -5.79 -22.58 -20.59
C GLU A 88 -5.33 -22.62 -22.05
N LYS A 89 -4.57 -21.61 -22.50
CA LYS A 89 -4.04 -21.54 -23.87
C LYS A 89 -3.17 -22.75 -24.23
N HIS A 90 -2.30 -23.19 -23.31
CA HIS A 90 -1.32 -24.24 -23.62
C HIS A 90 -1.89 -25.65 -23.46
N ASN A 91 -2.71 -25.89 -22.45
CA ASN A 91 -3.35 -27.19 -22.27
C ASN A 91 -4.44 -27.47 -23.32
N SER A 92 -5.04 -26.42 -23.91
CA SER A 92 -6.04 -26.56 -24.98
C SER A 92 -5.45 -26.89 -26.36
N SER A 93 -4.12 -26.83 -26.52
CA SER A 93 -3.45 -27.16 -27.79
C SER A 93 -3.50 -28.65 -28.18
N SER A 94 -3.97 -29.52 -27.27
CA SER A 94 -4.10 -30.97 -27.47
C SER A 94 -5.47 -31.41 -28.05
N GLY A 95 -6.32 -30.49 -28.49
CA GLY A 95 -7.59 -30.77 -29.21
C GLY A 95 -8.86 -30.73 -28.35
N GLU A 96 -8.75 -30.58 -27.02
CA GLU A 96 -9.86 -30.42 -26.09
C GLU A 96 -9.69 -29.10 -25.31
N HIS A 97 -10.74 -28.29 -25.20
CA HIS A 97 -10.66 -27.02 -24.47
C HIS A 97 -10.66 -27.28 -22.96
N VAL A 98 -9.51 -27.05 -22.30
CA VAL A 98 -9.35 -27.30 -20.87
C VAL A 98 -9.45 -26.00 -20.09
N ALA A 99 -10.51 -25.85 -19.30
CA ALA A 99 -10.75 -24.69 -18.45
C ALA A 99 -10.31 -24.94 -16.98
N TYR A 100 -9.84 -23.88 -16.32
CA TYR A 100 -9.39 -23.93 -14.93
C TYR A 100 -10.02 -22.82 -14.07
N THR A 101 -10.57 -23.23 -12.94
CA THR A 101 -11.11 -22.31 -11.93
C THR A 101 -10.07 -22.04 -10.85
N LEU A 102 -9.96 -20.77 -10.45
CA LEU A 102 -9.18 -20.39 -9.26
C LEU A 102 -9.90 -20.89 -7.99
N VAL A 103 -9.32 -21.89 -7.33
CA VAL A 103 -9.83 -22.46 -6.07
C VAL A 103 -9.67 -21.45 -4.94
N ALA A 104 -8.44 -20.95 -4.76
CA ALA A 104 -8.12 -19.95 -3.76
C ALA A 104 -6.81 -19.23 -4.06
N LYS A 105 -6.66 -18.07 -3.41
CA LYS A 105 -5.40 -17.32 -3.36
C LYS A 105 -5.12 -16.87 -1.94
N ALA A 106 -3.88 -17.00 -1.50
CA ALA A 106 -3.41 -16.54 -0.21
C ALA A 106 -2.18 -15.64 -0.40
N VAL A 107 -2.16 -14.48 0.26
CA VAL A 107 -1.09 -13.49 0.10
C VAL A 107 -0.72 -12.90 1.45
N ASN A 108 0.56 -12.87 1.76
CA ASN A 108 1.12 -12.19 2.91
C ASN A 108 2.40 -11.44 2.52
N VAL A 109 2.34 -10.11 2.53
CA VAL A 109 3.42 -9.20 2.13
C VAL A 109 3.95 -9.54 0.72
N GLY A 110 5.10 -10.20 0.61
CA GLY A 110 5.74 -10.58 -0.65
C GLY A 110 5.55 -12.05 -1.04
N VAL A 111 4.87 -12.85 -0.21
CA VAL A 111 4.62 -14.27 -0.45
C VAL A 111 3.18 -14.46 -0.93
N ALA A 112 3.00 -15.16 -2.04
CA ALA A 112 1.69 -15.47 -2.62
C ALA A 112 1.60 -16.95 -3.01
N LEU A 113 0.39 -17.51 -2.93
CA LEU A 113 0.06 -18.84 -3.41
C LEU A 113 -1.30 -18.77 -4.11
N LEU A 114 -1.37 -19.30 -5.33
CA LEU A 114 -2.58 -19.40 -6.14
C LEU A 114 -2.77 -20.85 -6.54
N ILE A 115 -3.99 -21.37 -6.38
CA ILE A 115 -4.31 -22.75 -6.74
C ILE A 115 -5.47 -22.75 -7.73
N TYR A 116 -5.26 -23.44 -8.83
CA TYR A 116 -6.21 -23.67 -9.90
C TYR A 116 -6.58 -25.14 -9.94
N ALA A 117 -7.83 -25.43 -10.28
CA ALA A 117 -8.32 -26.79 -10.48
C ALA A 117 -9.03 -26.89 -11.82
N ARG A 118 -8.88 -28.03 -12.50
CA ARG A 118 -9.56 -28.29 -13.76
C ARG A 118 -11.07 -28.35 -13.55
N ASP A 119 -11.81 -27.59 -14.35
CA ASP A 119 -13.26 -27.40 -14.19
C ASP A 119 -14.03 -28.71 -14.32
N HIS A 120 -13.74 -29.47 -15.38
CA HIS A 120 -14.29 -30.79 -15.60
C HIS A 120 -13.45 -31.83 -14.85
N GLY A 121 -13.96 -32.26 -13.68
CA GLY A 121 -13.33 -33.27 -12.82
C GLY A 121 -13.15 -32.79 -11.38
N VAL A 122 -11.90 -32.57 -10.96
CA VAL A 122 -11.58 -32.28 -9.56
C VAL A 122 -12.17 -30.97 -9.07
N GLY A 123 -12.28 -29.94 -9.92
CA GLY A 123 -12.81 -28.62 -9.56
C GLY A 123 -14.24 -28.67 -8.98
N GLN A 124 -15.09 -29.55 -9.50
CA GLN A 124 -16.47 -29.74 -9.02
C GLN A 124 -16.56 -30.48 -7.67
N ARG A 125 -15.48 -31.16 -7.27
CA ARG A 125 -15.41 -31.96 -6.03
C ARG A 125 -14.73 -31.22 -4.89
N ILE A 126 -14.14 -30.06 -5.15
CA ILE A 126 -13.44 -29.25 -4.14
C ILE A 126 -14.44 -28.56 -3.22
N CYS A 127 -14.23 -28.72 -1.92
CA CYS A 127 -15.02 -28.10 -0.85
C CYS A 127 -14.11 -27.70 0.32
N ASP A 128 -14.67 -27.03 1.33
CA ASP A 128 -13.97 -26.61 2.56
C ASP A 128 -12.66 -25.84 2.31
N VAL A 129 -12.70 -24.89 1.37
CA VAL A 129 -11.53 -24.10 1.01
C VAL A 129 -11.18 -23.10 2.10
N GLN A 130 -9.95 -23.18 2.59
CA GLN A 130 -9.42 -22.35 3.67
C GLN A 130 -8.06 -21.76 3.30
N THR A 131 -7.77 -20.58 3.84
CA THR A 131 -6.48 -19.91 3.66
C THR A 131 -5.90 -19.51 5.02
N ALA A 132 -4.59 -19.64 5.15
CA ALA A 132 -3.83 -19.28 6.35
C ALA A 132 -2.56 -18.52 5.96
N TRP A 133 -1.99 -17.78 6.92
CA TRP A 133 -0.72 -17.10 6.73
C TRP A 133 -0.02 -16.86 8.07
N THR A 134 1.31 -16.76 8.00
CA THR A 134 2.19 -16.40 9.11
C THR A 134 3.40 -15.59 8.60
N GLY A 135 3.99 -14.77 9.46
CA GLY A 135 5.13 -13.90 9.16
C GLY A 135 6.38 -14.31 9.94
N PHE A 136 7.54 -14.27 9.29
CA PHE A 136 8.85 -14.53 9.88
C PHE A 136 9.64 -13.24 10.08
N GLY A 137 10.81 -13.36 10.73
CA GLY A 137 11.77 -12.28 10.93
C GLY A 137 11.53 -11.45 12.21
N PRO A 138 12.33 -10.38 12.42
CA PRO A 138 12.25 -9.55 13.61
C PRO A 138 10.84 -8.97 13.78
N ALA A 139 10.26 -9.16 14.96
CA ALA A 139 8.91 -8.72 15.33
C ALA A 139 7.78 -9.20 14.39
N TRP A 140 7.97 -10.30 13.65
CA TRP A 140 6.92 -10.94 12.81
C TRP A 140 6.34 -10.03 11.71
N VAL A 141 7.11 -9.02 11.29
CA VAL A 141 6.70 -7.96 10.34
C VAL A 141 6.37 -8.50 8.94
N GLY A 142 6.75 -9.75 8.62
CA GLY A 142 6.25 -10.47 7.46
C GLY A 142 7.04 -10.26 6.16
N ASN A 143 8.22 -9.64 6.21
CA ASN A 143 9.12 -9.57 5.03
C ASN A 143 9.48 -10.98 4.50
N LYS A 144 9.64 -11.92 5.42
CA LYS A 144 9.68 -13.36 5.18
C LYS A 144 8.41 -13.96 5.80
N GLY A 145 7.95 -15.11 5.36
CA GLY A 145 6.69 -15.68 5.86
C GLY A 145 6.25 -16.90 5.09
N ALA A 146 5.06 -17.39 5.44
CA ALA A 146 4.40 -18.45 4.72
C ALA A 146 2.91 -18.18 4.55
N VAL A 147 2.36 -18.66 3.44
CA VAL A 147 0.93 -18.69 3.16
C VAL A 147 0.50 -20.12 2.88
N GLY A 148 -0.66 -20.52 3.35
CA GLY A 148 -1.20 -21.87 3.21
C GLY A 148 -2.60 -21.84 2.60
N ILE A 149 -2.89 -22.83 1.75
CA ILE A 149 -4.23 -23.09 1.23
C ILE A 149 -4.56 -24.56 1.50
N ARG A 150 -5.73 -24.79 2.10
CA ARG A 150 -6.27 -26.12 2.39
C ARG A 150 -7.63 -26.26 1.73
N PHE A 151 -7.90 -27.42 1.18
CA PHE A 151 -9.24 -27.77 0.69
C PHE A 151 -9.43 -29.28 0.73
N ARG A 152 -10.69 -29.72 0.70
CA ARG A 152 -11.06 -31.13 0.66
C ARG A 152 -11.58 -31.51 -0.72
N ILE A 153 -11.11 -32.63 -1.25
CA ILE A 153 -11.63 -33.24 -2.48
C ILE A 153 -12.62 -34.32 -2.04
N SER A 154 -13.91 -34.07 -2.24
CA SER A 154 -14.98 -34.99 -1.83
C SER A 154 -14.91 -36.30 -2.63
N SER A 155 -15.12 -37.46 -2.00
CA SER A 155 -15.16 -38.76 -2.69
C SER A 155 -16.36 -38.88 -3.64
N GLU A 156 -17.53 -38.41 -3.19
CA GLU A 156 -18.77 -38.27 -3.96
C GLU A 156 -19.39 -36.88 -3.75
N PHE A 157 -20.23 -36.42 -4.69
CA PHE A 157 -20.87 -35.11 -4.59
C PHE A 157 -21.86 -35.09 -3.40
N GLY A 158 -21.56 -34.32 -2.36
CA GLY A 158 -22.40 -34.21 -1.15
C GLY A 158 -22.10 -35.22 -0.03
N ALA A 159 -21.10 -36.09 -0.19
CA ALA A 159 -20.65 -36.99 0.88
C ALA A 159 -19.71 -36.28 1.89
N GLY A 160 -19.74 -36.73 3.15
CA GLY A 160 -18.87 -36.20 4.21
C GLY A 160 -17.40 -36.63 4.11
N GLY A 161 -17.11 -37.72 3.40
CA GLY A 161 -15.76 -38.26 3.20
C GLY A 161 -14.98 -37.55 2.09
N GLY A 162 -13.65 -37.68 2.09
CA GLY A 162 -12.78 -37.10 1.06
C GLY A 162 -11.35 -36.93 1.53
N GLU A 163 -10.46 -36.55 0.61
CA GLU A 163 -9.04 -36.32 0.87
C GLU A 163 -8.76 -34.83 1.09
N ILE A 164 -7.96 -34.49 2.09
CA ILE A 164 -7.57 -33.11 2.39
C ILE A 164 -6.23 -32.81 1.71
N MET A 165 -6.22 -31.77 0.89
CA MET A 165 -5.02 -31.23 0.27
C MET A 165 -4.58 -29.98 1.03
N THR A 166 -3.32 -29.92 1.43
CA THR A 166 -2.72 -28.72 2.04
C THR A 166 -1.47 -28.31 1.26
N PHE A 167 -1.45 -27.08 0.76
CA PHE A 167 -0.32 -26.47 0.07
C PHE A 167 0.21 -25.29 0.88
N VAL A 168 1.52 -25.22 1.05
CA VAL A 168 2.19 -24.15 1.80
C VAL A 168 3.29 -23.54 0.94
N CYS A 169 3.20 -22.24 0.69
CA CYS A 169 4.25 -21.45 0.05
C CYS A 169 5.03 -20.69 1.12
N ALA A 170 6.31 -20.99 1.28
CA ALA A 170 7.17 -20.45 2.33
C ALA A 170 8.35 -19.67 1.77
N HIS A 171 8.79 -18.68 2.52
CA HIS A 171 9.96 -17.88 2.22
C HIS A 171 10.78 -17.69 3.50
N LEU A 172 11.82 -18.49 3.67
CA LEU A 172 12.57 -18.58 4.93
C LEU A 172 13.71 -17.54 5.04
N THR A 173 14.28 -17.40 6.23
CA THR A 173 15.36 -16.45 6.52
C THR A 173 16.58 -16.63 5.60
N ALA A 174 17.02 -15.51 5.02
CA ALA A 174 18.16 -15.45 4.10
C ALA A 174 19.54 -15.44 4.81
N HIS A 175 20.59 -15.53 3.98
CA HIS A 175 22.02 -15.59 4.33
C HIS A 175 22.54 -16.96 4.77
N ALA A 176 23.76 -17.31 4.33
CA ALA A 176 24.33 -18.64 4.53
C ALA A 176 24.46 -19.03 6.01
N HIS A 177 24.98 -18.14 6.86
CA HIS A 177 25.20 -18.37 8.28
C HIS A 177 23.90 -18.51 9.12
N ASN A 178 22.75 -18.15 8.57
CA ASN A 178 21.48 -18.10 9.31
C ASN A 178 20.71 -19.42 9.35
N MET A 179 21.40 -20.56 9.36
CA MET A 179 20.75 -21.88 9.38
C MET A 179 19.82 -22.03 10.59
N LYS A 180 20.29 -21.68 11.79
CA LYS A 180 19.47 -21.74 13.03
C LYS A 180 18.20 -20.90 12.95
N SER A 181 18.21 -19.79 12.19
CA SER A 181 17.02 -18.97 11.98
C SER A 181 16.04 -19.64 11.02
N ARG A 182 16.51 -20.31 9.96
CA ARG A 182 15.65 -21.11 9.06
C ARG A 182 14.96 -22.27 9.79
N LEU A 183 15.68 -22.98 10.66
CA LEU A 183 15.09 -24.04 11.50
C LEU A 183 13.98 -23.49 12.41
N ARG A 184 14.21 -22.32 13.03
CA ARG A 184 13.20 -21.63 13.83
C ARG A 184 12.02 -21.13 13.01
N ASP A 185 12.24 -20.68 11.77
CA ASP A 185 11.15 -20.27 10.87
C ASP A 185 10.26 -21.47 10.52
N TRP A 186 10.85 -22.63 10.24
CA TRP A 186 10.11 -23.88 10.02
C TRP A 186 9.28 -24.27 11.25
N GLU A 187 9.89 -24.32 12.43
CA GLU A 187 9.18 -24.59 13.69
C GLU A 187 8.03 -23.57 13.91
N HIS A 188 8.31 -22.29 13.70
CA HIS A 188 7.32 -21.23 13.84
C HIS A 188 6.16 -21.41 12.85
N MET A 189 6.46 -21.76 11.60
CA MET A 189 5.45 -22.03 10.59
C MET A 189 4.51 -23.16 11.01
N VAL A 190 5.05 -24.30 11.45
CA VAL A 190 4.25 -25.44 11.93
C VAL A 190 3.37 -25.03 13.12
N LYS A 191 3.89 -24.19 14.03
CA LYS A 191 3.15 -23.75 15.23
C LYS A 191 2.05 -22.72 14.96
N THR A 192 2.18 -21.92 13.90
CA THR A 192 1.39 -20.68 13.72
C THR A 192 0.60 -20.60 12.42
N LEU A 193 0.96 -21.37 11.39
CA LEU A 193 0.20 -21.46 10.14
C LEU A 193 -0.97 -22.43 10.35
N LEU A 194 -1.97 -21.98 11.11
CA LEU A 194 -3.12 -22.77 11.53
C LEU A 194 -4.34 -22.50 10.65
N PHE A 195 -5.05 -23.56 10.30
CA PHE A 195 -6.30 -23.56 9.56
C PHE A 195 -7.51 -23.56 10.50
N ALA A 196 -8.67 -23.13 10.01
CA ALA A 196 -9.87 -23.01 10.84
C ALA A 196 -10.51 -24.39 11.07
N ASN A 197 -10.84 -24.66 12.32
CA ASN A 197 -11.54 -25.88 12.70
C ASN A 197 -13.00 -25.86 12.21
N THR A 198 -13.43 -26.91 11.51
CA THR A 198 -14.78 -27.04 10.95
C THR A 198 -15.77 -27.75 11.88
N SER A 199 -15.31 -28.52 12.87
CA SER A 199 -16.15 -29.25 13.83
C SER A 199 -16.02 -28.71 15.26
N ARG A 200 -17.11 -28.76 16.03
CA ARG A 200 -17.13 -28.32 17.45
C ARG A 200 -16.29 -29.19 18.39
N GLU A 201 -15.94 -30.41 17.96
CA GLU A 201 -15.17 -31.40 18.75
C GLU A 201 -13.68 -31.47 18.35
N SER A 202 -13.23 -30.61 17.44
CA SER A 202 -11.85 -30.61 16.94
C SER A 202 -10.83 -30.07 17.93
N THR A 203 -9.66 -30.68 17.94
CA THR A 203 -8.50 -30.27 18.74
C THR A 203 -7.66 -29.20 18.02
N ILE A 204 -6.71 -28.59 18.72
CA ILE A 204 -5.76 -27.64 18.11
C ILE A 204 -4.81 -28.37 17.12
N ALA A 205 -4.60 -29.68 17.30
CA ALA A 205 -3.79 -30.48 16.37
C ALA A 205 -4.44 -30.55 14.98
N ASP A 206 -5.77 -30.53 14.90
CA ASP A 206 -6.53 -30.56 13.63
C ASP A 206 -6.37 -29.27 12.81
N SER A 207 -5.94 -28.18 13.45
CA SER A 207 -5.61 -26.92 12.79
C SER A 207 -4.21 -26.92 12.15
N SER A 208 -3.35 -27.88 12.50
CA SER A 208 -1.95 -27.98 12.01
C SER A 208 -1.88 -28.27 10.52
N ILE A 209 -0.83 -27.82 9.83
CA ILE A 209 -0.57 -28.17 8.43
C ILE A 209 -0.46 -29.69 8.20
N TYR A 210 -0.11 -30.46 9.22
CA TYR A 210 -0.01 -31.92 9.18
C TYR A 210 -1.35 -32.65 9.34
N ALA A 211 -2.42 -31.96 9.76
CA ALA A 211 -3.77 -32.50 9.77
C ALA A 211 -4.36 -32.48 8.35
N THR A 212 -3.83 -33.34 7.48
CA THR A 212 -4.16 -33.41 6.05
C THR A 212 -3.93 -34.83 5.51
N SER A 213 -4.46 -35.14 4.32
CA SER A 213 -4.17 -36.40 3.61
C SER A 213 -2.88 -36.29 2.80
N HIS A 214 -2.74 -35.19 2.06
CA HIS A 214 -1.54 -34.85 1.28
C HIS A 214 -1.05 -33.45 1.67
N LEU A 215 0.25 -33.31 1.90
CA LEU A 215 0.91 -32.06 2.26
C LEU A 215 1.99 -31.72 1.24
N PHE A 216 1.94 -30.49 0.72
CA PHE A 216 2.93 -29.94 -0.20
C PHE A 216 3.51 -28.65 0.36
N VAL A 217 4.84 -28.54 0.41
CA VAL A 217 5.55 -27.33 0.84
C VAL A 217 6.47 -26.88 -0.29
N LEU A 218 6.25 -25.68 -0.78
CA LEU A 218 6.99 -25.07 -1.88
C LEU A 218 7.55 -23.70 -1.48
N GLY A 219 8.58 -23.23 -2.16
CA GLY A 219 9.07 -21.86 -2.00
C GLY A 219 10.58 -21.72 -1.86
N ASP A 220 11.01 -20.51 -1.55
CA ASP A 220 12.41 -20.18 -1.30
C ASP A 220 12.79 -20.52 0.16
N THR A 221 13.40 -21.69 0.31
CA THR A 221 13.92 -22.19 1.58
C THR A 221 15.16 -21.44 2.05
N ASN A 222 15.76 -20.62 1.18
CA ASN A 222 17.02 -19.92 1.42
C ASN A 222 18.18 -20.81 1.90
N SER A 223 18.12 -22.09 1.56
CA SER A 223 19.17 -23.07 1.84
C SER A 223 20.43 -22.75 1.00
N ARG A 224 21.62 -23.03 1.53
CA ARG A 224 22.90 -22.73 0.88
C ARG A 224 23.78 -23.99 0.85
N LEU A 225 24.92 -23.92 0.19
CA LEU A 225 25.90 -25.00 0.17
C LEU A 225 26.95 -24.79 1.26
N ASP A 226 27.19 -25.83 2.06
CA ASP A 226 28.32 -25.93 2.98
C ASP A 226 29.44 -26.70 2.29
N VAL A 227 30.33 -25.96 1.62
CA VAL A 227 31.41 -26.52 0.81
C VAL A 227 32.48 -27.15 1.72
N PRO A 228 32.91 -28.40 1.46
CA PRO A 228 33.93 -29.06 2.26
C PRO A 228 35.31 -28.40 2.06
N MET A 229 36.18 -28.53 3.07
CA MET A 229 37.59 -28.18 2.92
C MET A 229 38.28 -29.18 2.00
N SER A 230 39.01 -28.69 0.99
CA SER A 230 39.92 -29.52 0.20
C SER A 230 41.32 -29.53 0.84
N ASP A 231 42.18 -30.46 0.41
CA ASP A 231 43.59 -30.54 0.87
C ASP A 231 44.38 -29.24 0.60
N ASN A 232 43.93 -28.42 -0.35
CA ASN A 232 44.53 -27.13 -0.72
C ASN A 232 43.81 -25.91 -0.11
N GLY A 233 42.85 -26.12 0.80
CA GLY A 233 42.03 -25.06 1.41
C GLY A 233 40.57 -25.07 0.95
N PRO A 234 39.77 -24.04 1.31
CA PRO A 234 38.37 -23.94 0.88
C PRO A 234 38.29 -23.73 -0.64
N LEU A 235 37.41 -24.48 -1.32
CA LEU A 235 37.18 -24.30 -2.74
C LEU A 235 36.73 -22.87 -3.05
N THR A 236 37.31 -22.31 -4.10
CA THR A 236 36.96 -20.99 -4.65
C THR A 236 35.58 -21.01 -5.31
N HIS A 237 35.01 -19.83 -5.55
CA HIS A 237 33.70 -19.70 -6.22
C HIS A 237 33.69 -20.37 -7.59
N ASP A 238 34.72 -20.12 -8.40
CA ASP A 238 34.81 -20.66 -9.76
C ASP A 238 34.98 -22.19 -9.77
N GLU A 239 35.72 -22.75 -8.81
CA GLU A 239 35.84 -24.21 -8.67
C GLU A 239 34.51 -24.87 -8.31
N VAL A 240 33.73 -24.26 -7.41
CA VAL A 240 32.38 -24.75 -7.07
C VAL A 240 31.45 -24.66 -8.27
N VAL A 241 31.48 -23.55 -9.01
CA VAL A 241 30.69 -23.36 -10.24
C VAL A 241 31.07 -24.38 -11.31
N ALA A 242 32.36 -24.64 -11.50
CA ALA A 242 32.83 -25.64 -12.45
C ALA A 242 32.30 -27.04 -12.09
N GLN A 243 32.29 -27.41 -10.81
CA GLN A 243 31.77 -28.71 -10.37
C GLN A 243 30.26 -28.83 -10.54
N ILE A 244 29.46 -27.86 -10.09
CA ILE A 244 27.99 -27.95 -10.20
C ILE A 244 27.47 -27.76 -11.63
N SER A 245 28.34 -27.37 -12.57
CA SER A 245 27.96 -27.28 -13.99
C SER A 245 27.81 -28.66 -14.63
N THR A 246 28.49 -29.69 -14.11
CA THR A 246 28.38 -31.07 -14.62
C THR A 246 27.39 -31.91 -13.80
N PRO A 247 26.65 -32.86 -14.41
CA PRO A 247 25.75 -33.74 -13.68
C PRO A 247 26.42 -34.50 -12.53
N GLU A 248 27.61 -35.05 -12.76
CA GLU A 248 28.36 -35.83 -11.76
C GLU A 248 28.83 -34.94 -10.61
N GLY A 249 29.18 -33.69 -10.90
CA GLY A 249 29.56 -32.73 -9.86
C GLY A 249 28.36 -32.23 -9.06
N ARG A 250 27.18 -32.05 -9.68
CA ARG A 250 25.93 -31.78 -8.93
C ARG A 250 25.56 -32.93 -8.01
N GLU A 251 25.72 -34.16 -8.47
CA GLU A 251 25.46 -35.33 -7.64
C GLU A 251 26.38 -35.37 -6.41
N ARG A 252 27.66 -34.98 -6.53
CA ARG A 252 28.53 -34.84 -5.34
C ARG A 252 28.10 -33.67 -4.46
N ALA A 253 27.76 -32.54 -5.07
CA ALA A 253 27.35 -31.32 -4.38
C ALA A 253 26.01 -31.47 -3.62
N LYS A 254 25.19 -32.49 -3.94
CA LYS A 254 23.95 -32.81 -3.20
C LYS A 254 24.22 -33.05 -1.71
N ASN A 255 25.41 -33.53 -1.36
CA ASN A 255 25.83 -33.78 0.02
C ASN A 255 26.30 -32.51 0.75
N TRP A 256 26.56 -31.42 0.01
CA TRP A 256 26.89 -30.10 0.55
C TRP A 256 25.63 -29.27 0.83
N ASP A 257 24.47 -29.72 0.35
CA ASP A 257 23.20 -29.03 0.52
C ASP A 257 22.78 -29.02 2.00
N GLN A 258 22.70 -27.81 2.54
CA GLN A 258 22.30 -27.58 3.91
C GLN A 258 20.92 -28.16 4.23
N LEU A 259 19.93 -28.04 3.33
CA LEU A 259 18.57 -28.49 3.60
C LEU A 259 18.49 -30.01 3.72
N ARG A 260 19.07 -30.72 2.74
CA ARG A 260 19.10 -32.19 2.74
C ARG A 260 19.71 -32.75 4.02
N ARG A 261 20.82 -32.15 4.48
CA ARG A 261 21.48 -32.54 5.74
C ARG A 261 20.58 -32.31 6.95
N GLU A 262 19.92 -31.16 7.06
CA GLU A 262 19.04 -30.90 8.21
C GLU A 262 17.76 -31.76 8.20
N ILE A 263 17.27 -32.15 7.02
CA ILE A 263 16.18 -33.12 6.87
C ILE A 263 16.62 -34.51 7.32
N SER A 264 17.80 -34.98 6.90
CA SER A 264 18.31 -36.31 7.29
C SER A 264 18.62 -36.40 8.79
N LEU A 265 19.00 -35.28 9.42
CA LEU A 265 19.15 -35.17 10.87
C LEU A 265 17.80 -35.07 11.62
N GLY A 266 16.68 -34.91 10.91
CA GLY A 266 15.36 -34.80 11.51
C GLY A 266 15.10 -33.47 12.22
N ASN A 267 15.78 -32.39 11.81
CA ASN A 267 15.64 -31.07 12.45
C ASN A 267 14.54 -30.19 11.81
N THR A 268 14.15 -30.48 10.57
CA THR A 268 13.25 -29.65 9.77
C THR A 268 12.51 -30.48 8.73
N PHE A 269 11.40 -29.95 8.18
CA PHE A 269 10.58 -30.59 7.14
C PHE A 269 10.26 -32.07 7.43
N HIS A 270 9.97 -32.40 8.69
CA HIS A 270 9.77 -33.79 9.16
C HIS A 270 8.78 -34.55 8.27
N GLY A 271 9.23 -35.70 7.75
CA GLY A 271 8.42 -36.59 6.92
C GLY A 271 8.21 -36.18 5.48
N LEU A 272 8.67 -34.98 5.09
CA LEU A 272 8.57 -34.50 3.72
C LEU A 272 9.73 -35.03 2.88
N ARG A 273 9.43 -35.34 1.62
CA ARG A 273 10.36 -35.84 0.61
C ARG A 273 10.41 -34.89 -0.57
N GLU A 274 11.40 -35.06 -1.41
CA GLU A 274 11.64 -34.23 -2.58
C GLU A 274 12.11 -35.12 -3.73
N GLY A 275 11.87 -34.71 -4.98
CA GLY A 275 12.53 -35.34 -6.12
C GLY A 275 14.04 -35.07 -6.16
N GLU A 276 14.71 -35.62 -7.16
CA GLU A 276 16.16 -35.54 -7.32
C GLU A 276 16.61 -34.12 -7.75
N PHE A 277 16.62 -33.17 -6.80
CA PHE A 277 16.83 -31.74 -7.08
C PHE A 277 18.18 -31.41 -7.73
N TRP A 278 19.17 -32.31 -7.63
CA TRP A 278 20.51 -32.14 -8.19
C TRP A 278 20.62 -32.53 -9.66
N GLU A 279 19.58 -33.13 -10.26
CA GLU A 279 19.58 -33.44 -11.70
C GLU A 279 19.64 -32.16 -12.54
N PHE A 280 19.04 -31.07 -12.05
CA PHE A 280 19.04 -29.76 -12.70
C PHE A 280 19.99 -28.75 -12.02
N PRO A 281 20.46 -27.71 -12.76
CA PRO A 281 21.34 -26.68 -12.20
C PRO A 281 20.71 -25.91 -11.02
N PRO A 282 21.53 -25.36 -10.10
CA PRO A 282 21.05 -24.55 -8.97
C PRO A 282 20.05 -23.46 -9.38
N SER A 283 19.03 -23.20 -8.55
CA SER A 283 18.03 -22.17 -8.81
C SER A 283 18.49 -20.74 -8.45
N TYR A 284 19.60 -20.59 -7.74
CA TYR A 284 20.19 -19.32 -7.28
C TYR A 284 21.71 -19.44 -7.36
N LYS A 285 22.55 -18.41 -7.54
CA LYS A 285 22.34 -16.98 -7.70
C LYS A 285 22.81 -16.56 -9.09
N TYR A 286 21.89 -16.26 -9.99
CA TYR A 286 22.24 -15.87 -11.36
C TYR A 286 22.58 -14.38 -11.48
N ALA A 287 23.34 -14.04 -12.52
CA ALA A 287 23.45 -12.66 -12.98
C ALA A 287 22.13 -12.25 -13.67
N ILE A 288 21.54 -11.12 -13.25
CA ILE A 288 20.28 -10.62 -13.82
C ILE A 288 20.51 -10.28 -15.30
N GLY A 289 19.61 -10.72 -16.18
CA GLY A 289 19.72 -10.59 -17.64
C GLY A 289 20.39 -11.79 -18.33
N GLU A 290 21.04 -12.67 -17.58
CA GLU A 290 21.78 -13.82 -18.11
C GLU A 290 21.01 -15.14 -17.92
N VAL A 291 21.15 -16.07 -18.87
CA VAL A 291 20.48 -17.38 -18.81
C VAL A 291 21.26 -18.36 -17.92
N ASN A 292 22.56 -18.54 -18.18
CA ASN A 292 23.38 -19.60 -17.57
C ASN A 292 24.56 -19.09 -16.73
N THR A 293 24.64 -17.78 -16.49
CA THR A 293 25.79 -17.18 -15.80
C THR A 293 25.48 -16.92 -14.32
N PHE A 294 26.29 -17.50 -13.42
CA PHE A 294 26.17 -17.26 -11.99
C PHE A 294 26.85 -15.96 -11.56
N SER A 295 26.31 -15.32 -10.51
CA SER A 295 26.88 -14.12 -9.93
C SER A 295 28.06 -14.43 -9.01
N GLN A 296 29.16 -13.69 -9.16
CA GLN A 296 30.32 -13.74 -8.26
C GLN A 296 30.03 -13.26 -6.82
N LYS A 297 28.86 -12.65 -6.57
CA LYS A 297 28.52 -12.09 -5.25
C LYS A 297 28.31 -13.17 -4.18
N ARG A 298 27.86 -14.37 -4.56
CA ARG A 298 27.58 -15.50 -3.65
C ARG A 298 27.70 -16.82 -4.40
N LEU A 299 27.96 -17.89 -3.66
CA LEU A 299 27.89 -19.24 -4.19
C LEU A 299 26.45 -19.57 -4.65
N PRO A 300 26.30 -20.22 -5.82
CA PRO A 300 25.03 -20.76 -6.26
C PRO A 300 24.56 -21.94 -5.37
N ALA A 301 23.25 -22.10 -5.24
CA ALA A 301 22.59 -23.10 -4.40
C ALA A 301 21.16 -23.39 -4.88
N TRP A 302 20.59 -24.54 -4.48
CA TRP A 302 19.19 -24.90 -4.70
C TRP A 302 18.31 -24.34 -3.59
N THR A 303 17.79 -23.14 -3.81
CA THR A 303 17.02 -22.38 -2.81
C THR A 303 15.53 -22.63 -2.89
N ASP A 304 15.03 -22.66 -4.11
CA ASP A 304 13.63 -22.91 -4.45
C ASP A 304 13.39 -24.42 -4.50
N ARG A 305 12.49 -24.93 -3.66
CA ARG A 305 12.28 -26.38 -3.43
C ARG A 305 10.79 -26.72 -3.41
N ILE A 306 10.45 -27.96 -3.76
CA ILE A 306 9.09 -28.51 -3.69
C ILE A 306 9.15 -29.84 -2.94
N LEU A 307 8.65 -29.86 -1.71
CA LEU A 307 8.61 -31.03 -0.84
C LEU A 307 7.18 -31.53 -0.64
N TYR A 308 7.01 -32.83 -0.41
CA TYR A 308 5.70 -33.46 -0.33
C TYR A 308 5.66 -34.68 0.59
N THR A 309 4.48 -35.02 1.10
CA THR A 309 4.18 -36.30 1.74
C THR A 309 2.70 -36.64 1.62
N THR A 310 2.38 -37.93 1.70
CA THR A 310 1.02 -38.47 1.66
C THR A 310 0.77 -39.41 2.84
N TYR A 311 -0.50 -39.60 3.21
CA TYR A 311 -0.93 -40.51 4.28
C TYR A 311 -0.46 -41.96 4.13
N LEU A 312 -0.10 -42.39 2.91
CA LEU A 312 0.46 -43.72 2.64
C LEU A 312 1.95 -43.83 2.98
N ASP A 313 2.65 -42.70 3.15
CA ASP A 313 4.08 -42.70 3.41
C ASP A 313 4.39 -43.21 4.83
N SER A 314 5.36 -44.12 4.93
CA SER A 314 5.83 -44.64 6.21
C SER A 314 7.07 -43.90 6.70
N PRO A 315 7.17 -43.58 8.01
CA PRO A 315 8.42 -43.09 8.61
C PRO A 315 9.57 -44.10 8.56
N ALA A 316 9.27 -45.40 8.43
CA ALA A 316 10.28 -46.46 8.35
C ALA A 316 11.06 -46.43 7.03
N THR A 317 10.50 -45.82 5.99
CA THR A 317 11.10 -45.68 4.65
C THR A 317 11.18 -44.20 4.28
N PRO A 318 12.09 -43.41 4.89
CA PRO A 318 12.13 -41.96 4.74
C PRO A 318 12.45 -41.51 3.31
N GLU A 319 13.06 -42.35 2.49
CA GLU A 319 13.42 -42.03 1.10
C GLU A 319 12.32 -42.39 0.09
N ALA A 320 11.39 -43.28 0.42
CA ALA A 320 10.35 -43.74 -0.50
C ALA A 320 9.01 -43.03 -0.25
N SER A 321 8.37 -42.55 -1.32
CA SER A 321 7.01 -41.97 -1.27
C SER A 321 6.07 -42.67 -2.25
N TYR A 322 4.78 -42.67 -1.92
CA TYR A 322 3.72 -43.02 -2.87
C TYR A 322 3.39 -41.89 -3.86
N ILE A 323 3.87 -40.67 -3.61
CA ILE A 323 3.84 -39.58 -4.59
C ILE A 323 5.02 -39.76 -5.55
N ILE A 324 4.73 -39.89 -6.84
CA ILE A 324 5.73 -40.14 -7.88
C ILE A 324 6.02 -38.82 -8.61
N PRO A 325 7.24 -38.27 -8.53
CA PRO A 325 7.63 -37.10 -9.31
C PRO A 325 7.84 -37.52 -10.77
N MET A 326 6.94 -37.10 -11.64
CA MET A 326 7.04 -37.37 -13.09
C MET A 326 7.97 -36.37 -13.78
N LEU A 327 8.06 -35.16 -13.23
CA LEU A 327 8.99 -34.12 -13.66
C LEU A 327 9.39 -33.32 -12.42
N TYR A 328 10.67 -33.00 -12.29
CA TYR A 328 11.14 -32.01 -11.34
C TYR A 328 12.33 -31.26 -11.92
N THR A 329 12.14 -29.98 -12.26
CA THR A 329 13.16 -29.21 -12.99
C THR A 329 13.08 -27.70 -12.73
N THR A 330 14.10 -26.99 -13.21
CA THR A 330 14.15 -25.52 -13.26
C THR A 330 13.86 -25.01 -14.66
N VAL A 331 13.49 -23.74 -14.79
CA VAL A 331 13.19 -23.08 -16.07
C VAL A 331 14.22 -21.97 -16.35
N PRO A 332 15.30 -22.25 -17.11
CA PRO A 332 16.43 -21.32 -17.28
C PRO A 332 16.10 -20.02 -18.04
N SER A 333 15.05 -20.03 -18.87
CA SER A 333 14.68 -18.92 -19.77
C SER A 333 14.30 -17.62 -19.04
N TYR A 334 14.03 -17.67 -17.75
CA TYR A 334 13.71 -16.49 -16.93
C TYR A 334 14.95 -15.76 -16.46
N THR A 335 15.13 -14.50 -16.87
CA THR A 335 16.32 -13.69 -16.57
C THR A 335 16.06 -12.44 -15.75
N THR A 336 14.81 -12.18 -15.36
CA THR A 336 14.44 -10.97 -14.60
C THR A 336 14.87 -11.05 -13.12
N SER A 337 14.84 -12.24 -12.53
CA SER A 337 15.31 -12.49 -11.17
C SER A 337 16.71 -13.12 -11.18
N ASP A 338 17.41 -13.02 -10.05
CA ASP A 338 18.61 -13.83 -9.78
C ASP A 338 18.27 -15.26 -9.32
N HIS A 339 16.97 -15.57 -9.24
CA HIS A 339 16.43 -16.92 -9.08
C HIS A 339 15.85 -17.44 -10.40
N LYS A 340 15.84 -18.76 -10.57
CA LYS A 340 15.15 -19.46 -11.66
C LYS A 340 13.90 -20.18 -11.11
N PRO A 341 12.76 -20.13 -11.81
CA PRO A 341 11.56 -20.85 -11.38
C PRO A 341 11.78 -22.35 -11.33
N VAL A 342 11.17 -23.01 -10.35
CA VAL A 342 11.19 -24.48 -10.20
C VAL A 342 9.77 -25.01 -10.41
N VAL A 343 9.65 -26.16 -11.08
CA VAL A 343 8.38 -26.83 -11.37
C VAL A 343 8.49 -28.33 -11.12
N ALA A 344 7.43 -28.89 -10.51
CA ALA A 344 7.25 -30.32 -10.33
C ALA A 344 5.90 -30.76 -10.88
N LEU A 345 5.87 -31.90 -11.58
CA LEU A 345 4.64 -32.59 -11.98
C LEU A 345 4.57 -33.90 -11.19
N LEU A 346 3.59 -34.00 -10.30
CA LEU A 346 3.50 -35.08 -9.32
C LEU A 346 2.27 -35.94 -9.61
N ARG A 347 2.46 -37.27 -9.62
CA ARG A 347 1.35 -38.23 -9.57
C ARG A 347 1.04 -38.54 -8.11
N VAL A 348 -0.15 -38.15 -7.67
CA VAL A 348 -0.60 -38.27 -6.29
C VAL A 348 -1.57 -39.44 -6.16
N PRO A 349 -1.39 -40.34 -5.19
CA PRO A 349 -2.31 -41.44 -4.97
C PRO A 349 -3.68 -40.91 -4.53
N SER A 350 -4.74 -41.56 -5.02
CA SER A 350 -6.13 -41.23 -4.72
C SER A 350 -6.76 -42.37 -3.92
N ALA A 351 -7.35 -42.06 -2.76
CA ALA A 351 -8.08 -43.02 -1.96
C ALA A 351 -9.26 -43.62 -2.75
N ALA A 352 -9.51 -44.92 -2.57
CA ALA A 352 -10.77 -45.53 -3.01
C ALA A 352 -11.95 -44.89 -2.29
N ALA A 353 -13.16 -44.99 -2.86
CA ALA A 353 -14.39 -44.42 -2.28
C ALA A 353 -14.64 -44.98 -0.86
N SER A 354 -14.13 -44.27 0.15
CA SER A 354 -14.25 -44.59 1.56
C SER A 354 -14.99 -43.45 2.26
N SER A 355 -15.79 -43.78 3.27
CA SER A 355 -16.51 -42.80 4.08
C SER A 355 -15.61 -42.03 5.07
N LEU A 356 -14.39 -42.52 5.31
CA LEU A 356 -13.42 -41.91 6.23
C LEU A 356 -12.38 -41.09 5.47
N THR A 357 -12.02 -39.93 6.02
CA THR A 357 -10.92 -39.11 5.51
C THR A 357 -9.59 -39.71 5.94
N PRO A 358 -8.71 -40.11 5.00
CA PRO A 358 -7.37 -40.61 5.34
C PRO A 358 -6.52 -39.45 5.85
N MET A 359 -5.79 -39.65 6.95
CA MET A 359 -4.99 -38.60 7.58
C MET A 359 -3.54 -39.06 7.76
N LEU A 360 -2.61 -38.10 7.81
CA LEU A 360 -1.22 -38.36 8.18
C LEU A 360 -1.14 -38.81 9.66
N HIS A 361 -1.21 -40.12 9.90
CA HIS A 361 -1.25 -40.69 11.27
C HIS A 361 0.10 -40.68 12.01
N HIS A 362 1.21 -40.60 11.28
CA HIS A 362 2.55 -40.83 11.85
C HIS A 362 3.27 -39.57 12.36
N TYR A 363 2.75 -38.37 12.08
CA TYR A 363 3.39 -37.10 12.45
C TYR A 363 2.68 -36.37 13.60
N GLY A 364 1.83 -37.07 14.37
CA GLY A 364 1.17 -36.51 15.56
C GLY A 364 2.12 -36.16 16.71
N ASN A 365 3.29 -36.80 16.78
CA ASN A 365 4.32 -36.59 17.80
C ASN A 365 5.46 -35.68 17.32
N LEU A 366 5.14 -34.62 16.57
CA LEU A 366 6.14 -33.60 16.27
C LEU A 366 6.71 -33.00 17.58
N PRO A 367 8.00 -32.65 17.62
CA PRO A 367 8.61 -31.99 18.79
C PRO A 367 8.00 -30.62 19.10
N PHE A 368 7.11 -30.14 18.23
CA PHE A 368 6.53 -28.81 18.24
C PHE A 368 5.01 -28.93 18.21
N GLN A 369 4.35 -28.50 19.28
CA GLN A 369 2.88 -28.48 19.37
C GLN A 369 2.31 -27.13 18.88
N PRO A 370 1.19 -27.12 18.15
CA PRO A 370 0.57 -25.90 17.68
C PRO A 370 0.10 -25.01 18.85
N ALA A 371 0.38 -23.70 18.75
CA ALA A 371 0.20 -22.75 19.86
C ALA A 371 -0.72 -21.59 19.45
N TYR A 372 -2.03 -21.77 19.64
CA TYR A 372 -3.06 -20.88 19.10
C TYR A 372 -2.97 -19.42 19.61
N TYR A 373 -2.99 -19.20 20.93
CA TYR A 373 -3.02 -17.84 21.50
C TYR A 373 -1.73 -17.03 21.24
N PRO A 374 -0.52 -17.57 21.44
CA PRO A 374 0.72 -16.84 21.11
C PRO A 374 0.86 -16.57 19.61
N ALA A 375 0.38 -17.49 18.75
CA ALA A 375 0.40 -17.30 17.30
C ALA A 375 -0.48 -16.13 16.86
N LEU A 376 -1.69 -16.03 17.42
CA LEU A 376 -2.64 -14.98 17.08
C LEU A 376 -2.11 -13.58 17.43
N ILE A 377 -1.56 -13.42 18.63
CA ILE A 377 -0.98 -12.14 19.08
C ILE A 377 0.18 -11.74 18.16
N LYS A 378 1.14 -12.64 17.92
CA LYS A 378 2.29 -12.38 17.04
C LYS A 378 1.87 -12.00 15.63
N LYS A 379 0.85 -12.70 15.10
CA LYS A 379 0.27 -12.45 13.77
C LYS A 379 -0.30 -11.04 13.62
N TYR A 380 -1.11 -10.59 14.59
CA TYR A 380 -1.71 -9.26 14.52
C TYR A 380 -0.72 -8.13 14.87
N VAL A 381 0.18 -8.36 15.83
CA VAL A 381 1.25 -7.40 16.17
C VAL A 381 2.19 -7.20 14.97
N GLY A 382 2.64 -8.29 14.35
CA GLY A 382 3.50 -8.25 13.17
C GLY A 382 2.83 -7.53 11.99
N LYS A 383 1.53 -7.79 11.77
CA LYS A 383 0.75 -7.08 10.74
C LYS A 383 0.63 -5.59 11.02
N LEU A 384 0.35 -5.19 12.26
CA LEU A 384 0.24 -3.79 12.65
C LEU A 384 1.57 -3.06 12.48
N LEU A 385 2.67 -3.65 12.97
CA LEU A 385 4.02 -3.11 12.80
C LEU A 385 4.40 -3.01 11.32
N GLY A 386 4.07 -4.03 10.52
CA GLY A 386 4.24 -4.01 9.08
C GLY A 386 3.48 -2.87 8.40
N TRP A 387 2.23 -2.65 8.78
CA TRP A 387 1.45 -1.52 8.26
C TRP A 387 2.08 -0.17 8.60
N VAL A 388 2.47 0.04 9.86
CA VAL A 388 3.10 1.29 10.31
C VAL A 388 4.40 1.54 9.54
N LEU A 389 5.26 0.53 9.45
CA LEU A 389 6.53 0.61 8.72
C LEU A 389 6.31 0.83 7.23
N GLY A 390 5.34 0.13 6.63
CA GLY A 390 4.98 0.27 5.22
C GLY A 390 4.50 1.68 4.89
N TRP A 391 3.59 2.24 5.68
CA TRP A 391 3.09 3.60 5.49
C TRP A 391 4.16 4.66 5.73
N PHE A 392 5.02 4.49 6.74
CA PHE A 392 6.17 5.36 6.95
C PHE A 392 7.12 5.32 5.76
N TRP A 393 7.42 4.13 5.23
CA TRP A 393 8.26 3.99 4.04
C TRP A 393 7.62 4.57 2.79
N CYS A 394 6.30 4.44 2.60
CA CYS A 394 5.56 5.11 1.54
C CYS A 394 5.62 6.64 1.67
N ALA A 395 5.56 7.18 2.90
CA ALA A 395 5.73 8.61 3.14
C ALA A 395 7.15 9.05 2.75
N LEU A 396 8.19 8.31 3.12
CA LEU A 396 9.56 8.58 2.67
C LEU A 396 9.65 8.51 1.13
N TRP A 397 9.15 7.45 0.51
CA TRP A 397 9.12 7.32 -0.95
C TRP A 397 8.44 8.51 -1.65
N PHE A 398 7.33 8.99 -1.08
CA PHE A 398 6.61 10.18 -1.56
C PHE A 398 7.41 11.47 -1.37
N ILE A 399 7.97 11.70 -0.17
CA ILE A 399 8.87 12.83 0.14
C ILE A 399 10.10 12.82 -0.78
N GLY A 400 10.54 11.63 -1.19
CA GLY A 400 11.65 11.40 -2.11
C GLY A 400 11.28 11.36 -3.58
N ALA A 401 10.07 11.80 -3.96
CA ALA A 401 9.59 11.86 -5.34
C ALA A 401 9.74 10.53 -6.13
N GLY A 402 9.55 9.39 -5.47
CA GLY A 402 9.69 8.08 -6.09
C GLY A 402 10.94 7.30 -5.67
N HIS A 403 11.78 7.84 -4.79
CA HIS A 403 12.96 7.17 -4.27
C HIS A 403 13.05 7.26 -2.74
N ALA A 404 12.89 6.14 -2.03
CA ALA A 404 12.85 6.12 -0.57
C ALA A 404 14.13 6.63 0.10
N GLY A 405 15.30 6.41 -0.52
CA GLY A 405 16.57 6.93 0.00
C GLY A 405 16.68 8.46 -0.09
N VAL A 406 16.15 9.06 -1.17
CA VAL A 406 16.07 10.54 -1.29
C VAL A 406 15.04 11.07 -0.29
N GLY A 407 13.96 10.32 -0.10
CA GLY A 407 12.95 10.56 0.92
C GLY A 407 13.50 10.61 2.33
N LEU A 408 14.34 9.64 2.70
CA LEU A 408 15.02 9.61 3.98
C LEU A 408 15.99 10.78 4.13
N GLY A 409 16.76 11.10 3.09
CA GLY A 409 17.61 12.29 3.08
C GLY A 409 16.80 13.58 3.28
N ASN A 410 15.71 13.75 2.53
CA ASN A 410 14.80 14.88 2.65
C ASN A 410 14.09 14.94 4.01
N PHE A 411 13.74 13.79 4.60
CA PHE A 411 13.16 13.70 5.93
C PHE A 411 14.19 14.10 7.00
N ILE A 412 15.44 13.64 6.89
CA ILE A 412 16.53 14.03 7.80
C ILE A 412 16.86 15.51 7.65
N VAL A 413 16.93 16.03 6.42
CA VAL A 413 17.15 17.46 6.15
C VAL A 413 15.97 18.28 6.65
N GLY A 414 14.72 17.82 6.48
CA GLY A 414 13.52 18.48 6.98
C GLY A 414 13.43 18.45 8.51
N ALA A 415 13.75 17.33 9.14
CA ALA A 415 13.84 17.19 10.59
C ALA A 415 15.01 18.00 11.16
N GLY A 416 16.14 18.05 10.45
CA GLY A 416 17.30 18.88 10.76
C GLY A 416 17.00 20.37 10.62
N ALA A 417 16.26 20.77 9.58
CA ALA A 417 15.78 22.13 9.39
C ALA A 417 14.72 22.50 10.45
N ALA A 418 13.86 21.56 10.84
CA ALA A 418 12.91 21.75 11.94
C ALA A 418 13.61 21.81 13.31
N ALA A 419 14.69 21.04 13.51
CA ALA A 419 15.53 21.09 14.71
C ALA A 419 16.44 22.32 14.76
N TRP A 420 16.83 22.84 13.58
CA TRP A 420 17.58 24.09 13.40
C TRP A 420 16.68 25.32 13.54
N TRP A 421 15.41 25.20 13.18
CA TRP A 421 14.31 26.13 13.49
C TRP A 421 14.01 26.08 15.00
N LYS A 422 14.98 26.46 15.83
CA LYS A 422 14.75 26.71 17.26
C LYS A 422 14.10 28.08 17.43
N PRO A 423 12.88 28.20 17.95
CA PRO A 423 12.45 29.45 18.58
C PRO A 423 13.36 29.71 19.80
N PRO A 424 13.67 30.99 20.11
CA PRO A 424 14.42 31.32 21.31
C PRO A 424 13.61 30.85 22.53
N ASN A 425 14.25 30.09 23.43
CA ASN A 425 13.73 29.55 24.71
C ASN A 425 13.09 28.15 24.73
N ILE A 426 13.70 27.14 24.10
CA ILE A 426 13.45 25.73 24.48
C ILE A 426 14.61 25.24 25.34
N LYS A 427 14.42 25.20 26.68
CA LYS A 427 15.27 24.40 27.57
C LYS A 427 14.98 22.92 27.32
N LEU A 428 15.98 22.20 26.86
CA LEU A 428 15.92 20.81 26.42
C LEU A 428 16.02 19.83 27.61
N ASP A 429 15.23 20.04 28.67
CA ASP A 429 15.32 19.22 29.89
C ASP A 429 14.60 17.87 29.76
N CYS A 430 13.67 17.73 28.79
CA CYS A 430 12.95 16.48 28.54
C CYS A 430 13.81 15.37 27.88
N VAL A 431 14.88 15.73 27.16
CA VAL A 431 15.77 14.75 26.51
C VAL A 431 16.76 14.15 27.50
N LYS A 432 17.13 14.88 28.57
CA LYS A 432 17.95 14.34 29.67
C LYS A 432 17.16 13.44 30.62
N ALA A 433 15.85 13.64 30.75
CA ALA A 433 14.97 12.72 31.46
C ALA A 433 14.78 11.39 30.71
N TRP A 434 14.82 11.41 29.37
CA TRP A 434 14.66 10.21 28.53
C TRP A 434 15.85 9.25 28.60
N THR A 435 17.06 9.73 28.90
CA THR A 435 18.28 8.90 28.96
C THR A 435 18.67 8.45 30.37
N SER A 436 18.02 8.94 31.43
CA SER A 436 18.47 8.72 32.82
C SER A 436 17.58 7.80 33.67
N SER A 437 16.41 7.36 33.20
CA SER A 437 15.60 6.38 33.94
C SER A 437 15.40 5.09 33.14
N GLY A 438 16.27 4.12 33.38
CA GLY A 438 16.03 2.73 33.01
C GLY A 438 14.89 2.15 33.83
N SER A 439 13.66 2.18 33.31
CA SER A 439 12.56 1.34 33.78
C SER A 439 11.50 1.15 32.72
N SER A 440 11.37 -0.11 32.32
CA SER A 440 10.52 -0.63 31.25
C SER A 440 9.05 -0.73 31.65
N TYR A 441 8.38 0.37 32.02
CA TYR A 441 6.91 0.39 32.16
C TYR A 441 6.39 1.83 32.02
N PHE A 442 6.08 2.30 30.81
CA PHE A 442 5.27 3.51 30.64
C PHE A 442 4.39 3.44 29.39
N ILE A 443 3.29 2.69 29.51
CA ILE A 443 2.08 2.93 28.73
C ILE A 443 1.38 4.13 29.42
N PHE A 444 1.35 5.28 28.72
CA PHE A 444 0.64 6.52 29.05
C PHE A 444 0.87 7.12 30.45
N ASN A 445 1.94 7.90 30.61
CA ASN A 445 1.95 8.91 31.67
C ASN A 445 1.03 10.08 31.25
N ASN A 446 -0.18 10.12 31.80
CA ASN A 446 -1.20 11.12 31.47
C ASN A 446 -0.70 12.56 31.65
N GLU A 447 0.18 12.84 32.61
CA GLU A 447 0.68 14.20 32.85
C GLU A 447 1.65 14.67 31.76
N ALA A 448 2.54 13.79 31.27
CA ALA A 448 3.44 14.12 30.17
C ALA A 448 2.66 14.36 28.87
N LEU A 449 1.60 13.58 28.65
CA LEU A 449 0.71 13.75 27.50
C LEU A 449 -0.12 15.04 27.60
N LYS A 450 -0.65 15.37 28.79
CA LYS A 450 -1.34 16.64 29.07
C LYS A 450 -0.41 17.83 28.83
N ALA A 451 0.79 17.82 29.40
CA ALA A 451 1.79 18.86 29.21
C ALA A 451 2.22 19.01 27.73
N ALA A 452 2.36 17.90 27.00
CA ALA A 452 2.66 17.92 25.57
C ALA A 452 1.49 18.47 24.72
N THR A 453 0.25 18.19 25.12
CA THR A 453 -0.97 18.65 24.45
C THR A 453 -1.17 20.15 24.68
N GLN A 454 -1.02 20.63 25.91
CA GLN A 454 -1.04 22.05 26.25
C GLN A 454 0.10 22.82 25.54
N ARG A 455 1.32 22.26 25.49
CA ARG A 455 2.45 22.86 24.77
C ARG A 455 2.20 23.01 23.27
N ASN A 456 1.50 22.05 22.66
CA ASN A 456 1.20 22.04 21.22
C ASN A 456 -0.25 22.40 20.90
N LYS A 457 -0.93 23.13 21.80
CA LYS A 457 -2.37 23.42 21.72
C LYS A 457 -2.82 23.89 20.33
N THR A 458 -2.12 24.86 19.74
CA THR A 458 -2.46 25.41 18.41
C THR A 458 -2.46 24.34 17.31
N VAL A 459 -1.48 23.43 17.33
CA VAL A 459 -1.37 22.37 16.33
C VAL A 459 -2.52 21.37 16.51
N VAL A 460 -2.79 20.94 17.74
CA VAL A 460 -3.87 20.00 18.04
C VAL A 460 -5.24 20.59 17.69
N CYS A 461 -5.50 21.84 18.06
CA CYS A 461 -6.73 22.56 17.69
C CYS A 461 -6.87 22.68 16.17
N ALA A 462 -5.82 23.14 15.47
CA ALA A 462 -5.87 23.35 14.04
C ALA A 462 -6.06 22.04 13.25
N THR A 463 -5.36 20.97 13.62
CA THR A 463 -5.47 19.67 12.96
C THR A 463 -6.85 19.07 13.20
N SER A 464 -7.33 18.99 14.45
CA SER A 464 -8.64 18.43 14.79
C SER A 464 -9.78 19.20 14.12
N ALA A 465 -9.75 20.53 14.20
CA ALA A 465 -10.75 21.38 13.57
C ALA A 465 -10.71 21.30 12.05
N SER A 466 -9.54 21.17 11.44
CA SER A 466 -9.40 20.98 10.00
C SER A 466 -9.94 19.63 9.55
N LEU A 467 -9.68 18.55 10.29
CA LEU A 467 -10.20 17.23 9.96
C LEU A 467 -11.73 17.21 9.99
N LEU A 468 -12.33 17.72 11.06
CA LEU A 468 -13.78 17.75 11.23
C LEU A 468 -14.47 18.67 10.22
N SER A 469 -13.95 19.88 10.02
CA SER A 469 -14.53 20.81 9.04
C SER A 469 -14.35 20.34 7.59
N THR A 470 -13.24 19.68 7.26
CA THR A 470 -13.02 19.07 5.94
C THR A 470 -13.97 17.89 5.73
N LEU A 471 -14.14 17.02 6.73
CA LEU A 471 -15.07 15.89 6.67
C LEU A 471 -16.50 16.37 6.41
N ALA A 472 -16.96 17.39 7.13
CA ALA A 472 -18.28 17.96 6.96
C ALA A 472 -18.45 18.70 5.62
N GLY A 473 -17.41 19.38 5.14
CA GLY A 473 -17.41 20.12 3.87
C GLY A 473 -17.22 19.26 2.62
N TYR A 474 -16.68 18.05 2.76
CA TYR A 474 -16.27 17.22 1.64
C TYR A 474 -17.37 16.87 0.63
N PRO A 475 -18.62 16.58 1.03
CA PRO A 475 -19.71 16.32 0.07
C PRO A 475 -19.88 17.46 -0.95
N LEU A 476 -19.70 18.72 -0.52
CA LEU A 476 -19.79 19.88 -1.40
C LEU A 476 -18.59 19.97 -2.35
N ASP A 477 -17.39 19.60 -1.89
CA ASP A 477 -16.19 19.54 -2.72
C ASP A 477 -16.29 18.42 -3.78
N SER A 478 -16.86 17.27 -3.42
CA SER A 478 -17.17 16.19 -4.35
C SER A 478 -18.17 16.65 -5.42
N LEU A 479 -19.29 17.27 -5.01
CA LEU A 479 -20.27 17.80 -5.96
C LEU A 479 -19.70 18.89 -6.86
N LYS A 480 -18.88 19.79 -6.31
CA LYS A 480 -18.20 20.84 -7.08
C LYS A 480 -17.25 20.24 -8.13
N SER A 481 -16.45 19.23 -7.77
CA SER A 481 -15.52 18.61 -8.71
C SER A 481 -16.24 17.87 -9.84
N ARG A 482 -17.33 17.14 -9.52
CA ARG A 482 -18.18 16.49 -10.52
C ARG A 482 -18.91 17.48 -11.42
N LEU A 483 -19.39 18.60 -10.86
CA LEU A 483 -20.01 19.68 -11.63
C LEU A 483 -19.01 20.31 -12.62
N GLN A 484 -17.76 20.50 -12.20
CA GLN A 484 -16.69 21.03 -13.05
C GLN A 484 -16.22 20.04 -14.12
N ALA A 485 -16.42 18.74 -13.90
CA ALA A 485 -16.09 17.68 -14.86
C ALA A 485 -17.26 17.35 -15.82
N SER A 486 -18.50 17.68 -15.45
CA SER A 486 -19.69 17.44 -16.26
C SER A 486 -19.65 18.27 -17.55
N ARG A 487 -19.88 17.61 -18.69
CA ARG A 487 -19.99 18.27 -20.01
C ARG A 487 -21.36 18.91 -20.21
N THR A 488 -22.38 18.41 -19.53
CA THR A 488 -23.75 18.94 -19.62
C THR A 488 -24.03 19.90 -18.46
N PRO A 489 -24.71 21.03 -18.72
CA PRO A 489 -25.14 21.94 -17.68
C PRO A 489 -26.19 21.23 -16.80
N ILE A 490 -25.80 20.89 -15.58
CA ILE A 490 -26.64 20.23 -14.58
C ILE A 490 -26.68 21.09 -13.33
N SER A 491 -27.85 21.20 -12.69
CA SER A 491 -27.98 21.90 -11.41
C SER A 491 -27.42 21.07 -10.25
N VAL A 492 -26.86 21.72 -9.23
CA VAL A 492 -26.26 21.06 -8.06
C VAL A 492 -27.22 20.05 -7.38
N PRO A 493 -28.51 20.36 -7.15
CA PRO A 493 -29.44 19.41 -6.53
C PRO A 493 -29.68 18.17 -7.40
N ARG A 494 -29.77 18.34 -8.73
CA ARG A 494 -29.97 17.22 -9.65
C ARG A 494 -28.74 16.32 -9.71
N LEU A 495 -27.55 16.90 -9.69
CA LEU A 495 -26.29 16.16 -9.60
C LEU A 495 -26.20 15.38 -8.28
N ALA A 496 -26.58 15.99 -7.16
CA ALA A 496 -26.60 15.30 -5.87
C ALA A 496 -27.58 14.12 -5.84
N GLN A 497 -28.78 14.30 -6.42
CA GLN A 497 -29.75 13.21 -6.55
C GLN A 497 -29.22 12.05 -7.41
N LEU A 498 -28.49 12.35 -8.49
CA LEU A 498 -27.87 11.34 -9.35
C LEU A 498 -26.81 10.53 -8.58
N VAL A 499 -25.90 11.21 -7.89
CA VAL A 499 -24.85 10.56 -7.08
C VAL A 499 -25.45 9.69 -5.99
N TRP A 500 -26.51 10.18 -5.32
CA TRP A 500 -27.23 9.38 -4.32
C TRP A 500 -27.85 8.11 -4.91
N ARG A 501 -28.48 8.21 -6.09
CA ARG A 501 -29.14 7.06 -6.75
C ARG A 501 -28.14 6.03 -7.26
N GLU A 502 -26.98 6.46 -7.78
CA GLU A 502 -26.01 5.58 -8.43
C GLU A 502 -24.94 5.04 -7.48
N GLU A 503 -24.47 5.85 -6.53
CA GLU A 503 -23.33 5.53 -5.68
C GLU A 503 -23.67 5.54 -4.17
N GLY A 504 -24.89 5.94 -3.80
CA GLY A 504 -25.31 6.09 -2.41
C GLY A 504 -24.50 7.14 -1.65
N LEU A 505 -24.53 7.06 -0.31
CA LEU A 505 -23.80 7.97 0.57
C LEU A 505 -22.27 7.92 0.34
N ALA A 506 -21.73 6.74 0.01
CA ALA A 506 -20.29 6.55 -0.23
C ALA A 506 -19.78 7.37 -1.43
N GLY A 507 -20.62 7.63 -2.44
CA GLY A 507 -20.28 8.43 -3.61
C GLY A 507 -19.89 9.88 -3.29
N PHE A 508 -20.41 10.44 -2.19
CA PHE A 508 -20.10 11.80 -1.73
C PHE A 508 -18.74 11.90 -1.02
N PHE A 509 -18.21 10.79 -0.51
CA PHE A 509 -16.96 10.73 0.26
C PHE A 509 -15.81 10.06 -0.50
N ARG A 510 -16.02 9.74 -1.78
CA ARG A 510 -15.04 9.05 -2.62
C ARG A 510 -13.82 9.94 -2.88
N GLY A 511 -12.68 9.55 -2.31
CA GLY A 511 -11.40 10.26 -2.46
C GLY A 511 -11.07 11.23 -1.33
N ILE A 512 -11.80 11.19 -0.21
CA ILE A 512 -11.64 12.11 0.92
C ILE A 512 -10.25 12.11 1.57
N TRP A 513 -9.56 10.96 1.59
CA TRP A 513 -8.32 10.78 2.35
C TRP A 513 -7.20 11.76 1.97
N ILE A 514 -7.02 12.05 0.68
CA ILE A 514 -5.95 12.94 0.22
C ILE A 514 -6.23 14.39 0.68
N PRO A 515 -7.41 14.99 0.42
CA PRO A 515 -7.76 16.29 0.96
C PRO A 515 -7.73 16.33 2.50
N LEU A 516 -8.21 15.28 3.16
CA LEU A 516 -8.25 15.22 4.62
C LEU A 516 -6.86 15.34 5.25
N MET A 517 -5.86 14.64 4.69
CA MET A 517 -4.48 14.71 5.17
C MET A 517 -3.80 16.02 4.77
N THR A 518 -3.89 16.41 3.49
CA THR A 518 -3.15 17.56 2.95
C THR A 518 -3.67 18.89 3.48
N ILE A 519 -5.00 19.08 3.53
CA ILE A 519 -5.61 20.30 4.05
C ILE A 519 -5.29 20.45 5.54
N SER A 520 -5.36 19.35 6.29
CA SER A 520 -5.07 19.38 7.74
C SER A 520 -3.61 19.72 8.04
N ALA A 521 -2.66 19.20 7.27
CA ALA A 521 -1.25 19.58 7.40
C ALA A 521 -1.01 21.07 7.07
N VAL A 522 -1.57 21.55 5.96
CA VAL A 522 -1.45 22.97 5.55
C VAL A 522 -2.11 23.89 6.57
N ARG A 523 -3.29 23.53 7.09
CA ARG A 523 -3.99 24.31 8.11
C ARG A 523 -3.25 24.32 9.44
N ALA A 524 -2.71 23.19 9.88
CA ALA A 524 -1.89 23.13 11.09
C ALA A 524 -0.68 24.07 11.01
N ALA A 525 0.05 24.03 9.89
CA ALA A 525 1.16 24.95 9.65
C ALA A 525 0.68 26.41 9.62
N SER A 526 -0.38 26.70 8.86
CA SER A 526 -0.97 28.04 8.73
C SER A 526 -1.34 28.67 10.06
N PHE A 527 -2.08 27.94 10.90
CA PHE A 527 -2.55 28.43 12.19
C PHE A 527 -1.41 28.58 13.20
N THR A 528 -0.39 27.72 13.12
CA THR A 528 0.82 27.84 13.95
C THR A 528 1.58 29.12 13.63
N ILE A 529 1.83 29.39 12.35
CA ILE A 529 2.52 30.60 11.89
C ILE A 529 1.72 31.85 12.28
N TYR A 530 0.41 31.82 12.02
CA TYR A 530 -0.49 32.92 12.34
C TYR A 530 -0.50 33.19 13.86
N THR A 531 -0.67 32.16 14.69
CA THR A 531 -0.71 32.32 16.15
C THR A 531 0.62 32.85 16.70
N ASN A 532 1.74 32.30 16.25
CA ASN A 532 3.07 32.73 16.69
C ASN A 532 3.37 34.17 16.27
N SER A 533 3.06 34.54 15.03
CA SER A 533 3.27 35.90 14.51
C SER A 533 2.39 36.91 15.25
N LYS A 534 1.13 36.54 15.52
CA LYS A 534 0.19 37.38 16.28
C LYS A 534 0.65 37.59 17.73
N ASN A 535 1.08 36.52 18.41
CA ASN A 535 1.60 36.63 19.77
C ASN A 535 2.86 37.50 19.82
N TYR A 536 3.79 37.32 18.87
CA TYR A 536 4.98 38.17 18.76
C TYR A 536 4.63 39.66 18.62
N LEU A 537 3.64 40.01 17.79
CA LEU A 537 3.18 41.39 17.62
C LEU A 537 2.57 41.98 18.91
N HIS A 538 1.81 41.19 19.66
CA HIS A 538 1.26 41.64 20.94
C HIS A 538 2.32 41.77 22.04
N ASP A 539 3.20 40.78 22.15
CA ASP A 539 4.10 40.63 23.29
C ASP A 539 5.39 41.47 23.13
N VAL A 540 5.89 41.64 21.90
CA VAL A 540 7.15 42.35 21.62
C VAL A 540 6.94 43.77 21.10
N GLN A 541 5.90 44.01 20.27
CA GLN A 541 5.60 45.36 19.75
C GLN A 541 4.57 46.13 20.58
N GLY A 542 4.06 45.54 21.66
CA GLY A 542 3.15 46.22 22.60
C GLY A 542 1.75 46.50 22.03
N LEU A 543 1.34 45.81 20.96
CA LEU A 543 -0.01 45.95 20.42
C LEU A 543 -1.04 45.46 21.47
N SER A 544 -1.94 46.33 21.91
CA SER A 544 -3.04 45.92 22.81
C SER A 544 -3.93 44.81 22.23
N ARG A 545 -4.29 43.84 23.08
CA ARG A 545 -5.27 42.77 22.79
C ARG A 545 -6.73 43.22 22.95
N SER A 546 -6.99 44.44 23.43
CA SER A 546 -8.33 44.98 23.70
C SER A 546 -8.77 46.09 22.74
N LYS A 547 -7.85 46.67 21.96
CA LYS A 547 -8.18 47.69 20.95
C LYS A 547 -8.46 47.04 19.60
N TRP A 548 -9.64 47.30 19.02
CA TRP A 548 -10.06 46.76 17.72
C TRP A 548 -9.03 46.99 16.60
N SER A 549 -8.48 48.20 16.47
CA SER A 549 -7.51 48.51 15.41
C SER A 549 -6.20 47.71 15.55
N HIS A 550 -5.72 47.50 16.78
CA HIS A 550 -4.51 46.73 17.06
C HIS A 550 -4.75 45.24 16.78
N VAL A 551 -5.91 44.72 17.18
CA VAL A 551 -6.31 43.32 16.94
C VAL A 551 -6.48 43.07 15.43
N ALA A 552 -7.14 43.97 14.71
CA ALA A 552 -7.28 43.91 13.25
C ALA A 552 -5.92 43.93 12.55
N LEU A 553 -5.03 44.86 12.93
CA LEU A 553 -3.69 44.98 12.37
C LEU A 553 -2.85 43.72 12.64
N SER A 554 -2.86 43.23 13.88
CA SER A 554 -2.13 42.00 14.24
C SER A 554 -2.65 40.78 13.46
N GLY A 555 -3.97 40.67 13.28
CA GLY A 555 -4.60 39.63 12.47
C GLY A 555 -4.23 39.75 11.00
N ALA A 556 -4.23 40.96 10.44
CA ALA A 556 -3.84 41.23 9.06
C ALA A 556 -2.38 40.83 8.79
N THR A 557 -1.45 41.30 9.63
CA THR A 557 -0.02 41.05 9.47
C THR A 557 0.32 39.58 9.70
N ALA A 558 -0.20 38.96 10.76
CA ALA A 558 0.01 37.54 11.02
C ALA A 558 -0.63 36.65 9.93
N GLY A 559 -1.80 37.04 9.44
CA GLY A 559 -2.45 36.42 8.31
C GLY A 559 -1.62 36.49 7.04
N ALA A 560 -1.10 37.68 6.70
CA ALA A 560 -0.21 37.89 5.57
C ALA A 560 1.03 36.98 5.62
N VAL A 561 1.71 36.91 6.77
CA VAL A 561 2.89 36.05 6.97
C VAL A 561 2.53 34.58 6.76
N SER A 562 1.40 34.13 7.32
CA SER A 562 0.89 32.76 7.12
C SER A 562 0.60 32.47 5.65
N GLY A 563 -0.14 33.35 4.96
CA GLY A 563 -0.47 33.20 3.54
C GLY A 563 0.74 33.24 2.61
N SER A 564 1.70 34.11 2.89
CA SER A 564 2.97 34.17 2.17
C SER A 564 3.70 32.83 2.23
N LEU A 565 3.86 32.22 3.41
CA LEU A 565 4.57 30.95 3.52
C LEU A 565 3.80 29.79 2.86
N ILE A 566 2.49 29.73 3.05
CA ILE A 566 1.65 28.69 2.43
C ILE A 566 1.71 28.77 0.91
N SER A 567 1.82 29.97 0.34
CA SER A 567 1.88 30.14 -1.10
C SER A 567 3.10 29.46 -1.74
N PHE A 568 4.24 29.38 -1.04
CA PHE A 568 5.42 28.64 -1.52
C PHE A 568 5.14 27.15 -1.60
N CYS A 569 4.49 26.59 -0.58
CA CYS A 569 4.14 25.17 -0.55
C CYS A 569 2.99 24.85 -1.53
N GLY A 570 2.01 25.74 -1.65
CA GLY A 570 0.77 25.51 -2.40
C GLY A 570 0.86 25.77 -3.90
N ALA A 571 1.78 26.64 -4.34
CA ALA A 571 1.88 27.03 -5.74
C ALA A 571 2.09 25.85 -6.72
N PRO A 572 2.97 24.87 -6.45
CA PRO A 572 3.12 23.69 -7.31
C PRO A 572 1.83 22.87 -7.45
N PHE A 573 1.15 22.60 -6.33
CA PHE A 573 -0.07 21.78 -6.33
C PHE A 573 -1.22 22.46 -7.09
N GLU A 574 -1.39 23.76 -6.89
CA GLU A 574 -2.39 24.54 -7.60
C GLU A 574 -2.09 24.62 -9.10
N LEU A 575 -0.82 24.75 -9.51
CA LEU A 575 -0.47 24.77 -10.93
C LEU A 575 -0.76 23.42 -11.61
N VAL A 576 -0.44 22.30 -10.95
CA VAL A 576 -0.78 20.94 -11.44
C VAL A 576 -2.29 20.79 -11.59
N LYS A 577 -3.07 21.27 -10.62
CA LYS A 577 -4.54 21.25 -10.69
C LYS A 577 -5.07 22.08 -11.87
N ILE A 578 -4.55 23.28 -12.09
CA ILE A 578 -4.94 24.15 -13.22
C ILE A 578 -4.56 23.49 -14.56
N ARG A 579 -3.38 22.87 -14.65
CA ARG A 579 -2.96 22.12 -15.85
C ARG A 579 -3.94 21.01 -16.19
N ARG A 580 -4.35 20.23 -15.20
CA ARG A 580 -5.36 19.16 -15.40
C ARG A 580 -6.69 19.72 -15.90
N GLN A 581 -7.19 20.78 -15.26
CA GLN A 581 -8.43 21.44 -15.68
C GLN A 581 -8.36 21.97 -17.13
N LEU A 582 -7.20 22.49 -17.53
CA LEU A 582 -6.94 22.95 -18.89
C LEU A 582 -7.00 21.80 -19.89
N GLU A 583 -6.37 20.66 -19.60
CA GLU A 583 -6.38 19.47 -20.47
C GLU A 583 -7.80 18.94 -20.68
N TYR A 584 -8.61 18.87 -19.62
CA TYR A 584 -10.03 18.53 -19.74
C TYR A 584 -10.80 19.54 -20.61
N SER A 585 -10.52 20.83 -20.46
CA SER A 585 -11.16 21.89 -21.25
C SER A 585 -10.79 21.79 -22.73
N ILE A 586 -9.50 21.54 -23.04
CA ILE A 586 -9.01 21.37 -24.42
C ILE A 586 -9.59 20.11 -25.06
N ALA A 587 -9.66 19.00 -24.33
CA ALA A 587 -10.25 17.77 -24.85
C ALA A 587 -11.76 17.92 -25.09
N ALA A 588 -12.45 18.67 -24.22
CA ALA A 588 -13.86 19.01 -24.42
C ALA A 588 -14.08 19.89 -25.65
N GLU A 589 -13.25 20.94 -25.87
CA GLU A 589 -13.31 21.79 -27.06
C GLU A 589 -13.07 21.02 -28.36
N LYS A 590 -12.20 20.00 -28.35
CA LYS A 590 -11.91 19.15 -29.51
C LYS A 590 -12.93 18.02 -29.72
N GLY A 591 -13.93 17.87 -28.85
CA GLY A 591 -14.91 16.79 -28.92
C GLY A 591 -14.33 15.39 -28.64
N ILE A 592 -13.11 15.29 -28.09
CA ILE A 592 -12.42 14.02 -27.86
C ILE A 592 -12.86 13.44 -26.51
N ALA A 593 -13.22 12.16 -26.48
CA ALA A 593 -13.43 11.43 -25.23
C ALA A 593 -12.07 11.09 -24.61
N VAL A 594 -11.76 11.66 -23.44
CA VAL A 594 -10.54 11.31 -22.70
C VAL A 594 -10.82 10.03 -21.93
N ASP A 595 -10.42 8.91 -22.50
CA ASP A 595 -10.70 7.57 -21.97
C ASP A 595 -9.89 7.28 -20.68
N LYS A 596 -8.75 7.97 -20.50
CA LYS A 596 -7.96 7.93 -19.27
C LYS A 596 -7.32 9.29 -18.98
N PRO A 597 -7.64 9.95 -17.86
CA PRO A 597 -6.98 11.21 -17.53
C PRO A 597 -5.51 10.95 -17.17
N PRO A 598 -4.56 11.72 -17.70
CA PRO A 598 -3.16 11.63 -17.28
C PRO A 598 -3.05 11.86 -15.77
N GLY A 599 -2.14 11.11 -15.13
CA GLY A 599 -1.96 11.19 -13.69
C GLY A 599 -1.37 12.54 -13.26
N ASN A 600 -1.48 12.89 -11.97
CA ASN A 600 -0.81 14.09 -11.43
C ASN A 600 0.70 14.10 -11.76
N ILE A 601 1.33 12.93 -11.83
CA ILE A 601 2.74 12.75 -12.14
C ILE A 601 3.03 13.08 -13.62
N ASP A 602 2.13 12.74 -14.53
CA ASP A 602 2.30 13.03 -15.96
C ASP A 602 2.20 14.53 -16.20
N ALA A 603 1.22 15.20 -15.58
CA ALA A 603 1.12 16.66 -15.60
C ALA A 603 2.37 17.34 -15.03
N ILE A 604 2.95 16.80 -13.94
CA ILE A 604 4.21 17.30 -13.38
C ILE A 604 5.36 17.12 -14.38
N LYS A 605 5.52 15.92 -14.95
CA LYS A 605 6.57 15.63 -15.95
C LYS A 605 6.46 16.55 -17.16
N ASP A 606 5.26 16.80 -17.66
CA ASP A 606 5.01 17.66 -18.80
C ASP A 606 5.37 19.13 -18.50
N ILE A 607 5.03 19.63 -17.31
CA ILE A 607 5.44 20.97 -16.86
C ILE A 607 6.96 21.06 -16.77
N PHE A 608 7.62 20.06 -16.19
CA PHE A 608 9.09 20.03 -16.10
C PHE A 608 9.75 19.99 -17.50
N ARG A 609 9.19 19.21 -18.43
CA ARG A 609 9.69 19.12 -19.81
C ARG A 609 9.52 20.43 -20.59
N GLN A 610 8.39 21.11 -20.42
CA GLN A 610 8.06 22.33 -21.20
C GLN A 610 8.64 23.61 -20.60
N HIS A 611 8.75 23.71 -19.27
CA HIS A 611 9.08 24.97 -18.57
C HIS A 611 10.26 24.85 -17.60
N GLY A 612 10.91 23.68 -17.53
CA GLY A 612 12.08 23.45 -16.68
C GLY A 612 11.74 23.33 -15.19
N THR A 613 12.77 23.39 -14.35
CA THR A 613 12.65 23.12 -12.90
C THR A 613 11.83 24.15 -12.12
N LEU A 614 11.82 25.41 -12.58
CA LEU A 614 10.97 26.48 -12.03
C LEU A 614 9.57 26.53 -12.69
N GLY A 615 9.27 25.61 -13.60
CA GLY A 615 7.99 25.53 -14.29
C GLY A 615 6.80 25.41 -13.33
N LEU A 616 6.97 24.69 -12.22
CA LEU A 616 5.94 24.51 -11.18
C LEU A 616 5.54 25.80 -10.45
N TYR A 617 6.36 26.86 -10.53
CA TYR A 617 6.10 28.16 -9.93
C TYR A 617 5.66 29.21 -10.97
N LYS A 618 5.23 28.78 -12.16
CA LYS A 618 4.73 29.71 -13.18
C LYS A 618 3.49 30.44 -12.68
N GLY A 619 3.57 31.78 -12.67
CA GLY A 619 2.50 32.63 -12.13
C GLY A 619 2.55 32.83 -10.62
N PHE A 620 3.66 32.44 -9.96
CA PHE A 620 3.83 32.56 -8.51
C PHE A 620 3.57 33.97 -7.97
N LYS A 621 4.01 35.04 -8.66
CA LYS A 621 3.78 36.43 -8.20
C LYS A 621 2.31 36.72 -7.90
N LEU A 622 1.40 36.33 -8.80
CA LEU A 622 -0.03 36.54 -8.62
C LEU A 622 -0.62 35.60 -7.57
N HIS A 623 -0.09 34.38 -7.48
CA HIS A 623 -0.46 33.42 -6.44
C HIS A 623 -0.09 33.93 -5.04
N PHE A 624 1.13 34.43 -4.88
CA PHE A 624 1.68 35.00 -3.66
C PHE A 624 0.85 36.19 -3.19
N VAL A 625 0.56 37.15 -4.09
CA VAL A 625 -0.27 38.32 -3.77
C VAL A 625 -1.69 37.89 -3.37
N ARG A 626 -2.29 36.94 -4.09
CA ARG A 626 -3.62 36.41 -3.77
C ARG A 626 -3.66 35.81 -2.37
N ASP A 627 -2.75 34.91 -2.04
CA ASP A 627 -2.77 34.23 -0.74
C ASP A 627 -2.44 35.15 0.41
N THR A 628 -1.42 36.00 0.24
CA THR A 628 -1.01 36.95 1.26
C THR A 628 -2.15 37.94 1.54
N ALA A 629 -2.74 38.55 0.50
CA ALA A 629 -3.84 39.50 0.69
C ALA A 629 -5.11 38.83 1.21
N GLY A 630 -5.47 37.65 0.68
CA GLY A 630 -6.68 36.95 1.09
C GLY A 630 -6.64 36.43 2.52
N THR A 631 -5.51 35.90 2.96
CA THR A 631 -5.34 35.47 4.35
C THR A 631 -5.22 36.66 5.31
N ALA A 632 -4.57 37.76 4.90
CA ALA A 632 -4.55 38.99 5.68
C ALA A 632 -5.97 39.52 5.91
N LEU A 633 -6.78 39.67 4.86
CA LEU A 633 -8.17 40.12 4.97
C LEU A 633 -9.00 39.17 5.84
N TYR A 634 -8.85 37.86 5.63
CA TYR A 634 -9.56 36.83 6.40
C TYR A 634 -9.30 36.94 7.91
N PHE A 635 -8.03 36.96 8.33
CA PHE A 635 -7.68 36.99 9.75
C PHE A 635 -7.91 38.38 10.37
N MET A 636 -7.71 39.46 9.63
CA MET A 636 -8.04 40.82 10.05
C MET A 636 -9.52 40.94 10.41
N GLU A 637 -10.41 40.53 9.50
CA GLU A 637 -11.85 40.62 9.71
C GLU A 637 -12.33 39.67 10.80
N TYR A 638 -11.84 38.43 10.79
CA TYR A 638 -12.18 37.45 11.82
C TYR A 638 -11.82 37.97 13.22
N ASP A 639 -10.57 38.39 13.44
CA ASP A 639 -10.13 38.84 14.77
C ASP A 639 -10.84 40.12 15.22
N ALA A 640 -11.01 41.09 14.32
CA ALA A 640 -11.73 42.32 14.59
C ALA A 640 -13.18 42.03 15.02
N MET A 641 -13.87 41.19 14.26
CA MET A 641 -15.26 40.84 14.52
C MET A 641 -15.41 40.02 15.80
N ARG A 642 -14.51 39.08 16.07
CA ARG A 642 -14.52 38.31 17.32
C ARG A 642 -14.37 39.22 18.54
N LEU A 643 -13.49 40.22 18.48
CA LEU A 643 -13.35 41.20 19.56
C LEU A 643 -14.64 42.02 19.74
N LEU A 644 -15.22 42.54 18.66
CA LEU A 644 -16.46 43.33 18.70
C LEU A 644 -17.65 42.52 19.23
N LEU A 645 -17.66 41.21 19.03
CA LEU A 645 -18.69 40.29 19.52
C LEU A 645 -18.33 39.63 20.86
N GLY A 646 -17.41 40.23 21.63
CA GLY A 646 -17.18 39.89 23.03
C GLY A 646 -16.09 38.84 23.30
N ARG A 647 -15.15 38.61 22.38
CA ARG A 647 -13.98 37.75 22.65
C ARG A 647 -13.05 38.41 23.68
N LEU A 648 -12.69 37.65 24.71
CA LEU A 648 -11.83 38.11 25.80
C LEU A 648 -10.34 37.98 25.44
N PRO A 649 -9.43 38.72 26.12
CA PRO A 649 -7.98 38.64 25.87
C PRO A 649 -7.36 37.26 26.11
N ASN A 650 -7.97 36.44 26.98
CA ASN A 650 -7.59 35.05 27.24
C ASN A 650 -7.98 34.10 26.09
N GLY A 651 -8.66 34.60 25.06
CA GLY A 651 -9.04 33.85 23.87
C GLY A 651 -10.44 33.25 23.92
N HIS A 652 -11.06 33.14 25.11
CA HIS A 652 -12.40 32.60 25.28
C HIS A 652 -13.48 33.57 24.81
N GLN A 653 -14.65 33.02 24.48
CA GLN A 653 -15.82 33.80 24.12
C GLN A 653 -16.54 34.30 25.38
N GLY A 654 -16.63 35.61 25.54
CA GLY A 654 -17.44 36.26 26.58
C GLY A 654 -18.90 36.45 26.17
N SER A 655 -19.63 37.25 26.96
CA SER A 655 -21.01 37.65 26.66
C SER A 655 -21.09 38.45 25.36
N THR A 656 -22.08 38.15 24.54
CA THR A 656 -22.34 38.87 23.29
C THR A 656 -22.97 40.24 23.56
N PRO A 657 -22.77 41.23 22.68
CA PRO A 657 -23.44 42.52 22.80
C PRO A 657 -24.97 42.38 22.78
N THR A 658 -25.68 43.19 23.57
CA THR A 658 -27.15 43.13 23.71
C THR A 658 -27.91 43.35 22.40
N TRP A 659 -27.30 44.05 21.43
CA TRP A 659 -27.88 44.30 20.11
C TRP A 659 -27.74 43.13 19.13
N PHE A 660 -26.97 42.09 19.45
CA PHE A 660 -26.67 40.98 18.55
C PHE A 660 -27.30 39.66 19.05
N PRO A 661 -28.39 39.16 18.41
CA PRO A 661 -29.22 38.10 18.95
C PRO A 661 -28.69 36.66 18.72
N LEU A 662 -27.36 36.47 18.67
CA LEU A 662 -26.76 35.13 18.54
C LEU A 662 -26.18 34.64 19.86
N HIS A 663 -26.37 33.35 20.14
CA HIS A 663 -25.79 32.67 21.29
C HIS A 663 -24.26 32.62 21.20
N HIS A 664 -23.56 32.69 22.34
CA HIS A 664 -22.10 32.80 22.39
C HIS A 664 -21.36 31.68 21.62
N SER A 665 -21.94 30.48 21.53
CA SER A 665 -21.35 29.29 20.93
C SER A 665 -21.40 29.33 19.40
N MET A 666 -22.28 30.16 18.83
CA MET A 666 -22.43 30.36 17.39
C MET A 666 -21.55 31.51 16.87
N ILE A 667 -20.97 32.32 17.76
CA ILE A 667 -20.12 33.45 17.36
C ILE A 667 -18.88 33.00 16.57
N PRO A 668 -18.12 31.95 16.97
CA PRO A 668 -16.98 31.49 16.17
C PRO A 668 -17.41 31.06 14.75
N PHE A 669 -18.55 30.37 14.64
CA PHE A 669 -19.12 29.95 13.37
C PHE A 669 -19.47 31.16 12.51
N PHE A 670 -20.27 32.08 13.05
CA PHE A 670 -20.71 33.29 12.35
C PHE A 670 -19.53 34.12 11.86
N CYS A 671 -18.57 34.38 12.75
CA CYS A 671 -17.38 35.15 12.40
C CYS A 671 -16.54 34.44 11.32
N GLY A 672 -16.35 33.13 11.45
CA GLY A 672 -15.61 32.33 10.47
C GLY A 672 -16.28 32.32 9.10
N SER A 673 -17.61 32.19 9.07
CA SER A 673 -18.41 32.18 7.85
C SER A 673 -18.37 33.53 7.12
N ILE A 674 -18.58 34.65 7.84
CA ILE A 674 -18.56 35.99 7.25
C ILE A 674 -17.17 36.29 6.71
N ALA A 675 -16.12 36.18 7.53
CA ALA A 675 -14.74 36.43 7.11
C ALA A 675 -14.33 35.55 5.91
N GLY A 676 -14.80 34.29 5.87
CA GLY A 676 -14.54 33.38 4.76
C GLY A 676 -15.24 33.78 3.45
N VAL A 677 -16.43 34.37 3.51
CA VAL A 677 -17.17 34.80 2.31
C VAL A 677 -16.65 36.14 1.80
N THR A 678 -16.49 37.11 2.68
CA THR A 678 -16.05 38.48 2.37
C THR A 678 -14.62 38.49 1.84
N SER A 679 -13.69 37.77 2.47
CA SER A 679 -12.31 37.69 1.99
C SER A 679 -12.23 37.09 0.58
N TRP A 680 -13.03 36.06 0.31
CA TRP A 680 -13.12 35.45 -1.02
C TRP A 680 -13.79 36.39 -2.01
N ALA A 681 -14.85 37.09 -1.64
CA ALA A 681 -15.52 38.05 -2.51
C ALA A 681 -14.55 39.17 -2.95
N ILE A 682 -13.74 39.70 -2.04
CA ILE A 682 -12.76 40.76 -2.35
C ILE A 682 -11.63 40.23 -3.25
N ILE A 683 -11.13 39.02 -2.98
CA ILE A 683 -9.98 38.45 -3.70
C ILE A 683 -10.36 37.73 -5.00
N TYR A 684 -11.64 37.41 -5.21
CA TYR A 684 -12.10 36.64 -6.36
C TYR A 684 -11.62 37.19 -7.71
N PRO A 685 -11.67 38.51 -8.00
CA PRO A 685 -11.20 39.04 -9.29
C PRO A 685 -9.71 38.74 -9.53
N LEU A 686 -8.88 38.81 -8.49
CA LEU A 686 -7.45 38.50 -8.57
C LEU A 686 -7.21 37.02 -8.83
N ASP A 687 -7.97 36.13 -8.17
CA ASP A 687 -7.86 34.68 -8.36
C ASP A 687 -8.26 34.25 -9.79
N VAL A 688 -9.30 34.87 -10.34
CA VAL A 688 -9.74 34.60 -11.72
C VAL A 688 -8.71 35.09 -12.74
N VAL A 689 -8.16 36.30 -12.58
CA VAL A 689 -7.11 36.84 -13.47
C VAL A 689 -5.83 35.98 -13.39
N LYS A 690 -5.41 35.61 -12.18
CA LYS A 690 -4.29 34.67 -11.94
C LYS A 690 -4.52 33.36 -12.71
N THR A 691 -5.69 32.74 -12.53
CA THR A 691 -6.01 31.45 -13.14
C THR A 691 -5.97 31.53 -14.67
N LYS A 692 -6.49 32.61 -15.26
CA LYS A 692 -6.45 32.82 -16.72
C LYS A 692 -5.03 33.01 -17.25
N ILE A 693 -4.17 33.73 -16.53
CA ILE A 693 -2.76 33.91 -16.91
C ILE A 693 -2.00 32.58 -16.82
N GLN A 694 -2.22 31.80 -15.77
CA GLN A 694 -1.61 30.47 -15.61
C GLN A 694 -2.09 29.48 -16.67
N GLN A 695 -3.40 29.46 -16.98
CA GLN A 695 -3.96 28.64 -18.07
C GLN A 695 -3.30 28.96 -19.42
N ARG A 696 -3.15 30.24 -19.77
CA ARG A 696 -2.49 30.64 -21.03
C ARG A 696 -1.02 30.23 -21.08
N ALA A 697 -0.30 30.45 -19.97
CA ALA A 697 1.11 30.07 -19.87
C ALA A 697 1.31 28.56 -20.04
N LEU A 698 0.42 27.75 -19.48
CA LEU A 698 0.42 26.30 -19.62
C LEU A 698 -0.01 25.85 -21.02
N ALA A 699 -0.90 26.60 -21.69
CA ALA A 699 -1.33 26.31 -23.05
C ALA A 699 -0.31 26.72 -24.14
N GLY A 700 0.84 27.29 -23.77
CA GLY A 700 1.84 27.79 -24.73
C GLY A 700 1.40 29.03 -25.50
N ILE A 701 0.33 29.71 -25.05
CA ILE A 701 -0.22 30.89 -25.71
C ILE A 701 0.57 32.14 -25.25
N PRO A 702 0.81 33.15 -26.13
CA PRO A 702 1.51 34.37 -25.75
C PRO A 702 1.01 35.00 -24.44
N ALA A 703 1.98 35.35 -23.59
CA ALA A 703 1.76 35.93 -22.27
C ALA A 703 1.00 37.25 -22.40
N ARG A 704 0.06 37.47 -21.49
CA ARG A 704 -0.77 38.66 -21.44
C ARG A 704 -0.55 39.39 -20.12
N GLY A 705 -0.54 40.72 -20.15
CA GLY A 705 -0.46 41.54 -18.94
C GLY A 705 -1.66 41.31 -18.01
N VAL A 706 -1.45 41.56 -16.71
CA VAL A 706 -2.50 41.45 -15.66
C VAL A 706 -3.66 42.39 -15.98
N PHE A 707 -3.35 43.67 -16.23
CA PHE A 707 -4.34 44.70 -16.53
C PHE A 707 -5.09 44.43 -17.84
N GLU A 708 -4.39 43.95 -18.87
CA GLU A 708 -5.02 43.58 -20.14
C GLU A 708 -5.98 42.40 -19.96
N THR A 709 -5.59 41.39 -19.18
CA THR A 709 -6.45 40.24 -18.88
C THR A 709 -7.69 40.70 -18.12
N PHE A 710 -7.54 41.51 -17.07
CA PHE A 710 -8.65 42.08 -16.31
C PHE A 710 -9.59 42.93 -17.18
N LYS A 711 -9.05 43.83 -18.00
CA LYS A 711 -9.83 44.69 -18.92
C LYS A 711 -10.65 43.87 -19.90
N ARG A 712 -10.09 42.79 -20.47
CA ARG A 712 -10.83 41.90 -21.40
C ARG A 712 -11.89 41.06 -20.69
N MET A 713 -11.69 40.70 -19.42
CA MET A 713 -12.74 40.03 -18.64
C MET A 713 -13.93 40.96 -18.39
N LEU A 714 -13.65 42.23 -18.09
CA LEU A 714 -14.68 43.26 -17.87
C LEU A 714 -15.38 43.71 -19.15
N ARG A 715 -14.63 44.01 -20.21
CA ARG A 715 -15.15 44.64 -21.44
C ARG A 715 -15.27 43.69 -22.63
N GLY A 716 -14.84 42.44 -22.51
CA GLY A 716 -14.86 41.47 -23.60
C GLY A 716 -13.54 41.37 -24.39
N SER A 717 -13.47 40.37 -25.26
CA SER A 717 -12.25 40.02 -26.00
C SER A 717 -11.93 40.97 -27.15
N ASP A 718 -12.96 41.61 -27.72
CA ASP A 718 -12.89 42.52 -28.86
C ASP A 718 -12.79 43.98 -28.38
N PRO A 719 -11.69 44.69 -28.68
CA PRO A 719 -11.53 46.11 -28.35
C PRO A 719 -12.55 47.03 -29.02
N ASN A 720 -13.07 46.62 -30.19
CA ASN A 720 -13.95 47.45 -31.02
C ASN A 720 -15.43 47.30 -30.66
N SER A 721 -15.79 46.33 -29.83
CA SER A 721 -17.17 46.08 -29.36
C SER A 721 -17.24 45.79 -27.85
N PRO A 722 -16.97 46.79 -26.98
CA PRO A 722 -16.93 46.58 -25.55
C PRO A 722 -18.31 46.19 -24.99
N LYS A 723 -18.36 45.07 -24.28
CA LYS A 723 -19.57 44.61 -23.58
C LYS A 723 -19.87 45.49 -22.36
N PRO A 724 -21.15 45.61 -21.96
CA PRO A 724 -21.54 46.38 -20.77
C PRO A 724 -20.81 45.94 -19.50
N LEU A 725 -20.44 46.90 -18.65
CA LEU A 725 -19.66 46.64 -17.42
C LEU A 725 -20.35 45.65 -16.48
N LEU A 726 -21.68 45.70 -16.37
CA LEU A 726 -22.45 44.79 -15.53
C LEU A 726 -22.31 43.33 -15.99
N VAL A 727 -22.28 43.09 -17.31
CA VAL A 727 -22.07 41.74 -17.88
C VAL A 727 -20.62 41.27 -17.65
N GLY A 728 -19.66 42.19 -17.63
CA GLY A 728 -18.27 41.89 -17.26
C GLY A 728 -18.10 41.53 -15.79
N LEU A 729 -18.76 42.29 -14.91
CA LEU A 729 -18.75 42.05 -13.47
C LEU A 729 -19.40 40.72 -13.11
N THR A 730 -20.53 40.37 -13.73
CA THR A 730 -21.17 39.06 -13.49
C THR A 730 -20.27 37.89 -13.92
N ARG A 731 -19.50 38.04 -15.01
CA ARG A 731 -18.50 37.04 -15.42
C ARG A 731 -17.32 36.93 -14.47
N LEU A 732 -16.86 38.05 -13.91
CA LEU A 732 -15.78 38.03 -12.92
C LEU A 732 -16.16 37.24 -11.68
N TYR A 733 -17.44 37.26 -11.27
CA TYR A 733 -17.96 36.59 -10.08
C TYR A 733 -18.70 35.27 -10.38
N GLN A 734 -18.63 34.78 -11.62
CA GLN A 734 -19.24 33.52 -11.99
C GLN A 734 -18.60 32.37 -11.18
N GLY A 735 -19.42 31.62 -10.44
CA GLY A 735 -18.97 30.55 -9.54
C GLY A 735 -18.72 30.94 -8.08
N LEU A 736 -18.87 32.23 -7.73
CA LEU A 736 -18.72 32.70 -6.34
C LEU A 736 -19.73 32.04 -5.41
N GLY A 737 -20.99 31.85 -5.83
CA GLY A 737 -22.05 31.30 -4.96
C GLY A 737 -21.74 29.92 -4.36
N VAL A 738 -21.25 28.98 -5.18
CA VAL A 738 -20.84 27.64 -4.71
C VAL A 738 -19.65 27.74 -3.76
N SER A 739 -18.71 28.63 -4.07
CA SER A 739 -17.52 28.85 -3.24
C SER A 739 -17.88 29.52 -1.91
N ALA A 740 -18.81 30.46 -1.90
CA ALA A 740 -19.32 31.14 -0.72
C ALA A 740 -20.08 30.18 0.20
N PHE A 741 -20.98 29.36 -0.34
CA PHE A 741 -21.72 28.37 0.45
C PHE A 741 -20.77 27.36 1.14
N ARG A 742 -19.78 26.84 0.39
CA ARG A 742 -18.72 26.00 0.95
C ARG A 742 -17.91 26.75 2.01
N SER A 743 -17.57 28.02 1.77
CA SER A 743 -16.80 28.83 2.72
C SER A 743 -17.56 29.05 4.03
N ILE A 744 -18.87 29.28 4.00
CA ILE A 744 -19.72 29.40 5.21
C ILE A 744 -19.56 28.16 6.08
N LEU A 745 -19.76 26.98 5.49
CA LEU A 745 -19.73 25.71 6.21
C LEU A 745 -18.33 25.39 6.75
N THR A 746 -17.33 25.40 5.87
CA THR A 746 -15.96 24.97 6.22
C THR A 746 -15.28 25.93 7.19
N HIS A 747 -15.35 27.25 6.96
CA HIS A 747 -14.72 28.22 7.85
C HIS A 747 -15.48 28.43 9.16
N GLY A 748 -16.81 28.35 9.13
CA GLY A 748 -17.61 28.41 10.35
C GLY A 748 -17.31 27.23 11.26
N MET A 749 -17.36 26.00 10.73
CA MET A 749 -17.05 24.79 11.49
C MET A 749 -15.60 24.76 11.97
N LEU A 750 -14.65 25.20 11.13
CA LEU A 750 -13.23 25.27 11.50
C LEU A 750 -13.03 26.05 12.80
N TRP A 751 -13.58 27.26 12.89
CA TRP A 751 -13.40 28.07 14.10
C TRP A 751 -14.19 27.56 15.29
N THR A 752 -15.39 27.01 15.07
CA THR A 752 -16.16 26.38 16.16
C THR A 752 -15.39 25.21 16.77
N PHE A 753 -14.86 24.30 15.95
CA PHE A 753 -14.09 23.17 16.45
C PHE A 753 -12.73 23.60 17.00
N PHE A 754 -12.11 24.64 16.44
CA PHE A 754 -10.86 25.17 16.95
C PHE A 754 -11.01 25.68 18.38
N ASP A 755 -12.05 26.48 18.64
CA ASP A 755 -12.35 27.02 19.97
C ASP A 755 -12.83 25.91 20.91
N TRP A 756 -13.65 24.97 20.44
CA TRP A 756 -14.13 23.84 21.25
C TRP A 756 -12.98 22.96 21.76
N VAL A 757 -12.08 22.54 20.85
CA VAL A 757 -10.88 21.76 21.22
C VAL A 757 -9.93 22.60 22.08
N GLY A 758 -9.83 23.91 21.81
CA GLY A 758 -9.02 24.82 22.60
C GLY A 758 -9.47 24.90 24.05
N ASN A 759 -10.77 25.10 24.28
CA ASN A 759 -11.36 25.14 25.62
C ASN A 759 -11.18 23.79 26.33
N PHE A 760 -11.43 22.68 25.62
CA PHE A 760 -11.21 21.35 26.18
C PHE A 760 -9.77 21.14 26.66
N ILE A 761 -8.77 21.64 25.92
CA ILE A 761 -7.36 21.56 26.30
C ILE A 761 -7.02 22.45 27.50
N ASP A 762 -7.69 23.60 27.63
CA ASP A 762 -7.51 24.48 28.80
C ASP A 762 -8.11 23.87 30.08
N ASP A 763 -9.16 23.04 29.94
CA ASP A 763 -9.84 22.36 31.04
C ASP A 763 -9.18 21.02 31.46
N LEU A 764 -8.15 20.54 30.73
CA LEU A 764 -7.39 19.29 30.99
C LEU A 764 -6.34 19.43 32.09
#